data_AF-A0A9X3C603-F1
#
_entry.id   AF-A0A9X3C603-F1
#
_cell.length_a   1.000
_cell.length_b   1.000
_cell.length_c   1.000
_cell.angle_alpha   90.00
_cell.angle_beta   90.00
_cell.angle_gamma   90.00
#
_symmetry.space_group_name_H-M   'P 1'
#
loop_
_entity.id
_entity.type
_entity.pdbx_description
1 polymer ?
#
loop_
_entity_poly.entity_id
_entity_poly.type
_entity_poly.pdbx_seq_one_letter_code
_entity_poly.pdbx_strand_id
1 'polypeptide(L)'
;MAHRVFEFQILLFISVLLFFWILEYFLFSQRIKDKLSHTFLNAKFLFFVVPVQFSLSIVVLLVSNFIEAKHWGLLFLLPITKNSFVFFIVAFVILDLFDYLYHFMMHKIPFFWKFHQIHHSDLDVDISTTVREHPGETFIRVSYSILVICLVGATPWVLIFKQIIQSFSNIVSHSKAKLPPKINNIVSRIFVTPNTHHIHHHYELPYTDSNFGDVLTIWDQLFTTFNKLKQSEIICGVDTNMTREDNENFKKLITRPFLEKDRCADEKIKTEAVLLKKRYLFFIFFLFISASNYCQTNVKGILTDDKNKPIANANISFLGSHDGTFTNTSGLFVLKSNKIYSDISVSYVGFENKIIHLEKRNTDNLTIALKEETTTLNEVAINYGPKKRLKKKDNPAYKIMERIWKNKKQNGLKLSKCYQYNKYSTTELGLDNFDTLFIKKVLKENFDSIVLKIKTNADNKFFLPIELIEKNVKIYGNNILKKERIDIEGQRITGIKQQGQIFKDIEATFREIDVYEDNITILNKNFVSPISTQGFGSYDYELSDSTYVGGKKYYSIRFFPRNTRDFSFRGNFTVAANNFALTEIEMDTPKKMNLNFVRNLTFKKTFEVKNDSIYLPLLNEYKGDFTLLTKDETEKGAYVIKTEKFSNYVLNAPKEDRFYDESIQQVNANQFERDTVYWNEKQDQEIKNVYKAVNVIKDSEKIKTISNTMYLLSDGYIQLTKGLQVGNVWATVATNQVEGLRLRLGMRTFFTEDDRFRAETFVAYGNKDKVMKYGLEARYLFENNPRMTISAAFLKDNEQMGLTQFNGIHLLPEADKGSKALFNRGDNYFLSNIQKSMFRFDMEPKKNLHLGLILSHNIITSAAPDKFSLDYLDTATSQIKSKTTDVASDIYLTYTPGKDVSGFGVDEKQGITLHPTLMINYRRGYKNILGGSFDYNRIQVLYNNPISLGKFGIFDATVGAGKTFEPTPLSILTAVSSNQTYFLLPNTFALLDYYDFVADTYVEGHFEQHLNGFLLNKIPIVKKLNWRSVLTFRGVYGTISDKNIEINRSSILYVAPTKLYYEYGFGFENIGYGNIRPFRVDFIWRSDFQNFNGPVNPKFGIRIGLKTTF
;
A
#
# COMPACT_ATOMS: atom_id res chain seq x y z
N MET A 1 7.59 33.58 -9.93
CA MET A 1 7.90 32.40 -9.10
C MET A 1 6.99 32.33 -7.86
N ALA A 2 6.90 33.38 -7.04
CA ALA A 2 6.07 33.43 -5.83
C ALA A 2 4.57 33.05 -6.03
N HIS A 3 3.92 33.57 -7.08
CA HIS A 3 2.52 33.22 -7.40
C HIS A 3 2.32 31.71 -7.63
N ARG A 4 3.25 31.06 -8.36
CA ARG A 4 3.18 29.62 -8.64
C ARG A 4 3.43 28.76 -7.40
N VAL A 5 4.30 29.21 -6.50
CA VAL A 5 4.56 28.54 -5.22
C VAL A 5 3.33 28.62 -4.32
N PHE A 6 2.64 29.75 -4.32
CA PHE A 6 1.42 29.93 -3.54
C PHE A 6 0.26 29.07 -4.09
N GLU A 7 0.04 29.07 -5.40
CA GLU A 7 -0.90 28.16 -6.07
C GLU A 7 -0.59 26.69 -5.74
N PHE A 8 0.69 26.32 -5.77
CA PHE A 8 1.16 24.98 -5.42
C PHE A 8 0.82 24.59 -3.98
N GLN A 9 1.07 25.48 -3.01
CA GLN A 9 0.76 25.23 -1.60
C GLN A 9 -0.76 25.05 -1.37
N ILE A 10 -1.58 25.87 -2.01
CA ILE A 10 -3.05 25.75 -1.93
C ILE A 10 -3.51 24.42 -2.52
N LEU A 11 -3.03 24.06 -3.71
CA LEU A 11 -3.43 22.82 -4.37
C LEU A 11 -2.99 21.58 -3.57
N LEU A 12 -1.77 21.60 -3.03
CA LEU A 12 -1.26 20.56 -2.16
C LEU A 12 -2.12 20.44 -0.89
N PHE A 13 -2.40 21.57 -0.22
CA PHE A 13 -3.22 21.59 0.99
C PHE A 13 -4.62 21.02 0.73
N ILE A 14 -5.29 21.49 -0.33
CA ILE A 14 -6.63 21.00 -0.70
C ILE A 14 -6.59 19.51 -1.05
N SER A 15 -5.57 19.06 -1.78
CA SER A 15 -5.44 17.66 -2.18
C SER A 15 -5.18 16.74 -0.99
N VAL A 16 -4.32 17.14 -0.05
CA VAL A 16 -4.05 16.40 1.19
C VAL A 16 -5.30 16.38 2.07
N LEU A 17 -5.99 17.52 2.23
CA LEU A 17 -7.23 17.62 2.99
C LEU A 17 -8.32 16.72 2.39
N LEU A 18 -8.55 16.78 1.07
CA LEU A 18 -9.53 15.94 0.38
C LEU A 18 -9.17 14.45 0.51
N PHE A 19 -7.91 14.09 0.34
CA PHE A 19 -7.45 12.71 0.49
C PHE A 19 -7.76 12.17 1.90
N PHE A 20 -7.37 12.88 2.95
CA PHE A 20 -7.63 12.45 4.33
C PHE A 20 -9.11 12.52 4.70
N TRP A 21 -9.86 13.49 4.17
CA TRP A 21 -11.31 13.57 4.36
C TRP A 21 -12.04 12.36 3.74
N ILE A 22 -11.67 11.99 2.51
CA ILE A 22 -12.21 10.82 1.82
C ILE A 22 -11.84 9.55 2.60
N LEU A 23 -10.58 9.42 2.99
CA LEU A 23 -10.09 8.29 3.77
C LEU A 23 -10.89 8.15 5.09
N GLU A 24 -11.11 9.23 5.81
CA GLU A 24 -11.85 9.24 7.07
C GLU A 24 -13.34 8.87 6.89
N TYR A 25 -14.01 9.44 5.86
CA TYR A 25 -15.39 9.09 5.53
C TYR A 25 -15.56 7.58 5.33
N PHE A 26 -14.64 6.96 4.58
CA PHE A 26 -14.68 5.53 4.31
C PHE A 26 -14.27 4.67 5.52
N LEU A 27 -13.19 5.02 6.23
CA LEU A 27 -12.71 4.27 7.40
C LEU A 27 -13.76 4.16 8.51
N PHE A 28 -14.53 5.22 8.73
CA PHE A 28 -15.54 5.26 9.80
C PHE A 28 -16.96 5.00 9.32
N SER A 29 -17.18 4.76 8.02
CA SER A 29 -18.49 4.47 7.43
C SER A 29 -19.58 5.45 7.87
N GLN A 30 -19.24 6.74 7.91
CA GLN A 30 -20.17 7.78 8.36
C GLN A 30 -21.27 8.00 7.31
N ARG A 31 -22.42 8.55 7.72
CA ARG A 31 -23.42 9.00 6.76
C ARG A 31 -22.87 10.22 6.02
N ILE A 32 -22.84 10.15 4.69
CA ILE A 32 -22.28 11.23 3.86
C ILE A 32 -22.95 12.58 4.12
N LYS A 33 -24.25 12.59 4.42
CA LYS A 33 -25.02 13.80 4.72
C LYS A 33 -24.50 14.51 5.97
N ASP A 34 -24.23 13.75 7.04
CA ASP A 34 -23.77 14.30 8.32
C ASP A 34 -22.34 14.84 8.18
N LYS A 35 -21.47 14.08 7.51
CA LYS A 35 -20.08 14.49 7.22
C LYS A 35 -20.00 15.74 6.36
N LEU A 36 -20.81 15.83 5.30
CA LEU A 36 -20.89 17.01 4.44
C LEU A 36 -21.43 18.23 5.18
N SER A 37 -22.45 18.06 6.04
CA SER A 37 -23.02 19.16 6.83
C SER A 37 -21.99 19.77 7.78
N HIS A 38 -21.28 18.92 8.53
CA HIS A 38 -20.21 19.33 9.44
C HIS A 38 -19.05 20.00 8.70
N THR A 39 -18.61 19.41 7.59
CA THR A 39 -17.55 19.97 6.73
C THR A 39 -17.94 21.32 6.15
N PHE A 40 -19.18 21.47 5.68
CA PHE A 40 -19.66 22.72 5.11
C PHE A 40 -19.75 23.85 6.15
N LEU A 41 -20.14 23.51 7.39
CA LEU A 41 -20.11 24.47 8.49
C LEU A 41 -18.69 24.99 8.75
N ASN A 42 -17.71 24.08 8.87
CA ASN A 42 -16.31 24.43 9.11
C ASN A 42 -15.70 25.19 7.92
N ALA A 43 -16.06 24.83 6.68
CA ALA A 43 -15.56 25.50 5.48
C ALA A 43 -16.03 26.97 5.33
N LYS A 44 -17.12 27.40 5.99
CA LYS A 44 -17.57 28.81 5.95
C LYS A 44 -16.56 29.78 6.54
N PHE A 45 -15.74 29.34 7.50
CA PHE A 45 -14.68 30.17 8.08
C PHE A 45 -13.64 30.59 7.03
N LEU A 46 -13.36 29.73 6.04
CA LEU A 46 -12.40 30.02 4.96
C LEU A 46 -12.77 31.29 4.17
N PHE A 47 -14.06 31.59 4.02
CA PHE A 47 -14.50 32.81 3.32
C PHE A 47 -13.97 34.09 3.97
N PHE A 48 -13.82 34.08 5.30
CA PHE A 48 -13.32 35.23 6.06
C PHE A 48 -11.82 35.13 6.37
N VAL A 49 -11.30 33.92 6.55
CA VAL A 49 -9.88 33.66 6.87
C VAL A 49 -8.99 33.87 5.65
N VAL A 50 -9.37 33.37 4.47
CA VAL A 50 -8.51 33.39 3.27
C VAL A 50 -8.10 34.81 2.85
N PRO A 51 -8.98 35.83 2.82
CA PRO A 51 -8.58 37.19 2.49
C PRO A 51 -7.55 37.79 3.47
N VAL A 52 -7.72 37.55 4.77
CA VAL A 52 -6.80 38.00 5.83
C VAL A 52 -5.45 37.29 5.71
N GLN A 53 -5.48 35.96 5.56
CA GLN A 53 -4.26 35.16 5.34
C GLN A 53 -3.51 35.63 4.09
N PHE A 54 -4.20 35.81 2.97
CA PHE A 54 -3.60 36.21 1.70
C PHE A 54 -2.91 37.57 1.79
N SER A 55 -3.62 38.59 2.30
CA SER A 55 -3.08 39.94 2.44
C SER A 55 -1.83 39.99 3.33
N LEU A 56 -1.86 39.32 4.50
CA LEU A 56 -0.71 39.29 5.41
C LEU A 56 0.44 38.38 4.92
N SER A 57 0.14 37.33 4.16
CA SER A 57 1.18 36.46 3.58
C SER A 57 2.05 37.19 2.55
N ILE A 58 1.51 38.19 1.85
CA ILE A 58 2.31 39.07 0.99
C ILE A 58 3.34 39.83 1.85
N VAL A 59 2.92 40.35 3.01
CA VAL A 59 3.81 41.05 3.94
C VAL A 59 4.89 40.11 4.47
N VAL A 60 4.52 38.87 4.86
CA VAL A 60 5.46 37.82 5.26
C VAL A 60 6.54 37.60 4.21
N LEU A 61 6.16 37.45 2.93
CA LEU A 61 7.11 37.24 1.84
C LEU A 61 8.01 38.44 1.61
N LEU A 62 7.47 39.67 1.66
CA LEU A 62 8.27 40.89 1.52
C LEU A 62 9.31 41.00 2.63
N VAL A 63 8.90 40.76 3.88
CA VAL A 63 9.78 40.77 5.05
C VAL A 63 10.84 39.67 4.95
N SER A 64 10.44 38.44 4.61
CA SER A 64 11.36 37.30 4.49
C SER A 64 12.39 37.49 3.36
N ASN A 65 11.98 38.04 2.22
CA ASN A 65 12.90 38.40 1.13
C ASN A 65 13.89 39.50 1.55
N PHE A 66 13.42 40.52 2.28
CA PHE A 66 14.29 41.58 2.81
C PHE A 66 15.33 41.02 3.77
N ILE A 67 14.91 40.13 4.67
CA ILE A 67 15.77 39.44 5.64
C ILE A 67 16.84 38.60 4.94
N GLU A 68 16.46 37.82 3.93
CA GLU A 68 17.40 37.00 3.15
C GLU A 68 18.42 37.88 2.43
N ALA A 69 17.98 38.97 1.79
CA ALA A 69 18.85 39.91 1.09
C ALA A 69 19.82 40.67 2.01
N LYS A 70 19.43 40.89 3.27
CA LYS A 70 20.26 41.57 4.28
C LYS A 70 21.01 40.63 5.22
N HIS A 71 20.84 39.32 5.08
CA HIS A 71 21.37 38.29 5.99
C HIS A 71 21.09 38.61 7.47
N TRP A 72 19.86 39.04 7.77
CA TRP A 72 19.45 39.48 9.10
C TRP A 72 18.81 38.34 9.91
N GLY A 73 19.01 38.33 11.24
CA GLY A 73 18.33 37.43 12.18
C GLY A 73 19.21 36.29 12.73
N LEU A 74 18.71 35.62 13.77
CA LEU A 74 19.45 34.63 14.57
C LEU A 74 20.11 33.52 13.73
N LEU A 75 19.45 33.05 12.67
CA LEU A 75 19.96 31.96 11.83
C LEU A 75 21.23 32.33 11.06
N PHE A 76 21.40 33.60 10.70
CA PHE A 76 22.59 34.08 9.98
C PHE A 76 23.79 34.35 10.90
N LEU A 77 23.57 34.40 12.23
CA LEU A 77 24.64 34.47 13.22
C LEU A 77 25.31 33.12 13.47
N LEU A 78 24.67 32.02 13.06
CA LEU A 78 25.15 30.66 13.26
C LEU A 78 25.98 30.20 12.04
N PRO A 79 27.06 29.40 12.23
CA PRO A 79 27.88 28.88 11.14
C PRO A 79 27.23 27.70 10.39
N ILE A 80 25.90 27.75 10.20
CA ILE A 80 25.07 26.68 9.61
C ILE A 80 24.61 27.01 8.19
N THR A 81 24.81 28.25 7.73
CA THR A 81 24.37 28.76 6.41
C THR A 81 25.01 28.04 5.23
N LYS A 82 26.18 27.39 5.43
CA LYS A 82 26.89 26.64 4.38
C LYS A 82 26.21 25.32 4.00
N ASN A 83 25.34 24.77 4.85
CA ASN A 83 24.64 23.52 4.60
C ASN A 83 23.13 23.75 4.67
N SER A 84 22.48 23.78 3.51
CA SER A 84 21.03 24.06 3.40
C SER A 84 20.16 23.09 4.19
N PHE A 85 20.57 21.81 4.33
CA PHE A 85 19.81 20.84 5.12
C PHE A 85 19.89 21.15 6.62
N VAL A 86 21.09 21.41 7.14
CA VAL A 86 21.27 21.77 8.56
C VAL A 86 20.60 23.12 8.86
N PHE A 87 20.73 24.10 7.97
CA PHE A 87 20.04 25.38 8.05
C PHE A 87 18.53 25.19 8.16
N PHE A 88 17.93 24.35 7.30
CA PHE A 88 16.50 24.06 7.35
C PHE A 88 16.09 23.40 8.67
N ILE A 89 16.78 22.35 9.11
CA ILE A 89 16.40 21.61 10.32
C ILE A 89 16.45 22.51 11.55
N VAL A 90 17.50 23.33 11.71
CA VAL A 90 17.61 24.27 12.83
C VAL A 90 16.53 25.33 12.75
N ALA A 91 16.30 25.91 11.57
CA ALA A 91 15.25 26.89 11.36
C ALA A 91 13.86 26.33 11.66
N PHE A 92 13.57 25.11 11.19
CA PHE A 92 12.31 24.42 11.43
C PHE A 92 12.05 24.22 12.92
N VAL A 93 13.04 23.70 13.67
CA VAL A 93 12.91 23.46 15.12
C VAL A 93 12.69 24.78 15.87
N ILE A 94 13.41 25.86 15.54
CA ILE A 94 13.23 27.16 16.19
C ILE A 94 11.85 27.75 15.87
N LEU A 95 11.41 27.69 14.60
CA LEU A 95 10.11 28.21 14.21
C LEU A 95 8.96 27.43 14.88
N ASP A 96 9.06 26.10 14.96
CA ASP A 96 8.08 25.25 15.64
C ASP A 96 8.00 25.53 17.16
N LEU A 97 9.10 25.92 17.81
CA LEU A 97 9.06 26.44 19.19
C LEU A 97 8.21 27.72 19.29
N PHE A 98 8.33 28.63 18.33
CA PHE A 98 7.52 29.86 18.32
C PHE A 98 6.06 29.57 18.00
N ASP A 99 5.75 28.56 17.18
CA ASP A 99 4.36 28.11 16.99
C ASP A 99 3.78 27.55 18.30
N TYR A 100 4.55 26.77 19.05
CA TYR A 100 4.18 26.32 20.40
C TYR A 100 3.92 27.50 21.34
N LEU A 101 4.78 28.53 21.35
CA LEU A 101 4.60 29.71 22.18
C LEU A 101 3.34 30.51 21.79
N TYR A 102 3.10 30.65 20.49
CA TYR A 102 1.87 31.26 19.98
C TYR A 102 0.65 30.49 20.50
N HIS A 103 0.63 29.18 20.35
CA HIS A 103 -0.48 28.34 20.76
C HIS A 103 -0.72 28.39 22.28
N PHE A 104 0.35 28.32 23.07
CA PHE A 104 0.31 28.52 24.51
C PHE A 104 -0.29 29.90 24.88
N MET A 105 0.10 30.97 24.19
CA MET A 105 -0.46 32.32 24.40
C MET A 105 -1.95 32.38 24.05
N MET A 106 -2.39 31.70 22.99
CA MET A 106 -3.79 31.64 22.59
C MET A 106 -4.68 31.03 23.69
N HIS A 107 -4.15 30.11 24.49
CA HIS A 107 -4.86 29.54 25.64
C HIS A 107 -4.75 30.40 26.91
N LYS A 108 -3.54 30.85 27.24
CA LYS A 108 -3.27 31.47 28.55
C LYS A 108 -3.70 32.93 28.64
N ILE A 109 -3.80 33.64 27.52
CA ILE A 109 -4.21 35.05 27.49
C ILE A 109 -5.72 35.10 27.20
N PRO A 110 -6.57 35.57 28.15
CA PRO A 110 -8.02 35.54 27.99
C PRO A 110 -8.54 36.22 26.72
N PHE A 111 -7.89 37.30 26.28
CA PHE A 111 -8.26 37.99 25.05
C PHE A 111 -8.04 37.12 23.81
N PHE A 112 -6.93 36.39 23.72
CA PHE A 112 -6.64 35.52 22.58
C PHE A 112 -7.51 34.26 22.58
N TRP A 113 -7.79 33.72 23.78
CA TRP A 113 -8.68 32.57 23.95
C TRP A 113 -10.07 32.83 23.37
N LYS A 114 -10.57 34.07 23.42
CA LYS A 114 -11.87 34.44 22.84
C LYS A 114 -12.00 34.02 21.37
N PHE A 115 -10.91 34.07 20.61
CA PHE A 115 -10.85 33.68 19.21
C PHE A 115 -10.55 32.18 19.06
N HIS A 116 -9.58 31.66 19.81
CA HIS A 116 -9.15 30.26 19.70
C HIS A 116 -10.20 29.25 20.17
N GLN A 117 -11.05 29.62 21.14
CA GLN A 117 -12.15 28.75 21.60
C GLN A 117 -13.13 28.37 20.48
N ILE A 118 -13.16 29.10 19.35
CA ILE A 118 -13.97 28.74 18.19
C ILE A 118 -13.46 27.45 17.55
N HIS A 119 -12.15 27.26 17.51
CA HIS A 119 -11.52 26.02 17.07
C HIS A 119 -11.87 24.86 18.01
N HIS A 120 -11.74 25.06 19.32
CA HIS A 120 -12.07 24.07 20.35
C HIS A 120 -13.55 23.76 20.51
N SER A 121 -14.44 24.61 20.00
CA SER A 121 -15.89 24.40 20.10
C SER A 121 -16.43 23.27 19.24
N ASP A 122 -15.60 22.62 18.41
CA ASP A 122 -16.02 21.49 17.59
C ASP A 122 -16.22 20.23 18.45
N LEU A 123 -17.45 19.75 18.53
CA LEU A 123 -17.81 18.55 19.29
C LEU A 123 -17.35 17.26 18.57
N ASP A 124 -17.14 17.34 17.25
CA ASP A 124 -16.92 16.20 16.37
C ASP A 124 -15.57 16.29 15.66
N VAL A 125 -14.49 16.64 16.40
CA VAL A 125 -13.13 16.90 15.88
C VAL A 125 -12.72 15.88 14.80
N ASP A 126 -12.50 16.40 13.61
CA ASP A 126 -12.15 15.62 12.43
C ASP A 126 -11.36 16.44 11.39
N ILE A 127 -11.05 15.86 10.22
CA ILE A 127 -10.24 16.55 9.19
C ILE A 127 -10.75 17.97 8.88
N SER A 128 -12.07 18.18 8.90
CA SER A 128 -12.66 19.50 8.59
C SER A 128 -12.46 20.54 9.69
N THR A 129 -12.23 20.12 10.94
CA THR A 129 -11.95 21.01 12.08
C THR A 129 -10.67 21.82 11.85
N THR A 130 -9.73 21.31 11.05
CA THR A 130 -8.50 22.02 10.64
C THR A 130 -8.77 23.40 10.04
N VAL A 131 -9.93 23.61 9.41
CA VAL A 131 -10.30 24.90 8.78
C VAL A 131 -11.29 25.73 9.61
N ARG A 132 -11.65 25.27 10.81
CA ARG A 132 -12.56 25.96 11.74
C ARG A 132 -11.77 26.98 12.56
N GLU A 133 -11.47 28.12 11.94
CA GLU A 133 -10.65 29.17 12.54
C GLU A 133 -11.31 30.55 12.40
N HIS A 134 -11.26 31.36 13.45
CA HIS A 134 -11.77 32.73 13.39
C HIS A 134 -10.81 33.66 12.63
N PRO A 135 -11.26 34.56 11.73
CA PRO A 135 -10.36 35.46 10.98
C PRO A 135 -9.50 36.37 11.87
N GLY A 136 -9.99 36.72 13.06
CA GLY A 136 -9.22 37.42 14.09
C GLY A 136 -8.04 36.61 14.62
N GLU A 137 -8.18 35.29 14.77
CA GLU A 137 -7.07 34.40 15.12
C GLU A 137 -6.01 34.38 14.02
N THR A 138 -6.45 34.29 12.75
CA THR A 138 -5.55 34.35 11.58
C THR A 138 -4.74 35.64 11.57
N PHE A 139 -5.40 36.77 11.81
CA PHE A 139 -4.72 38.07 11.89
C PHE A 139 -3.64 38.08 12.98
N ILE A 140 -3.97 37.59 14.18
CA ILE A 140 -3.04 37.51 15.31
C ILE A 140 -1.86 36.58 14.97
N ARG A 141 -2.14 35.38 14.44
CA ARG A 141 -1.13 34.38 14.09
C ARG A 141 -0.14 34.87 13.05
N VAL A 142 -0.63 35.44 11.96
CA VAL A 142 0.25 35.89 10.87
C VAL A 142 1.04 37.13 11.29
N SER A 143 0.44 38.03 12.07
CA SER A 143 1.16 39.18 12.64
C SER A 143 2.28 38.73 13.59
N TYR A 144 2.00 37.76 14.47
CA TYR A 144 3.00 37.13 15.32
C TYR A 144 4.11 36.47 14.48
N SER A 145 3.74 35.74 13.42
CA SER A 145 4.69 35.08 12.52
C SER A 145 5.62 36.08 11.83
N ILE A 146 5.13 37.25 11.41
CA ILE A 146 5.97 38.31 10.83
C ILE A 146 7.05 38.74 11.83
N LEU A 147 6.70 38.94 13.10
CA LEU A 147 7.66 39.32 14.15
C LEU A 147 8.70 38.21 14.38
N VAL A 148 8.26 36.95 14.44
CA VAL A 148 9.17 35.79 14.60
C VAL A 148 10.11 35.66 13.41
N ILE A 149 9.61 35.84 12.20
CA ILE A 149 10.42 35.78 10.98
C ILE A 149 11.50 36.86 11.00
N CYS A 150 11.15 38.09 11.38
CA CYS A 150 12.09 39.19 11.60
C CYS A 150 13.17 38.86 12.64
N LEU A 151 12.81 38.21 13.74
CA LEU A 151 13.74 37.85 14.82
C LEU A 151 14.67 36.70 14.42
N VAL A 152 14.09 35.62 13.89
CA VAL A 152 14.79 34.36 13.58
C VAL A 152 15.64 34.48 12.33
N GLY A 153 15.21 35.27 11.35
CA GLY A 153 15.88 35.36 10.05
C GLY A 153 15.43 34.28 9.06
N ALA A 154 14.14 33.93 9.08
CA ALA A 154 13.63 32.84 8.24
C ALA A 154 13.47 33.28 6.78
N THR A 155 14.15 32.56 5.87
CA THR A 155 14.11 32.79 4.41
C THR A 155 12.83 32.21 3.77
N PRO A 156 12.40 32.68 2.59
CA PRO A 156 11.15 32.26 1.97
C PRO A 156 11.05 30.75 1.74
N TRP A 157 12.14 30.12 1.28
CA TRP A 157 12.15 28.68 1.01
C TRP A 157 11.97 27.85 2.30
N VAL A 158 12.57 28.26 3.42
CA VAL A 158 12.36 27.61 4.74
C VAL A 158 10.88 27.66 5.14
N LEU A 159 10.24 28.82 4.99
CA LEU A 159 8.83 29.00 5.32
C LEU A 159 7.93 28.11 4.47
N ILE A 160 8.25 27.96 3.18
CA ILE A 160 7.51 27.09 2.26
C ILE A 160 7.58 25.63 2.71
N PHE A 161 8.78 25.10 2.99
CA PHE A 161 8.93 23.71 3.43
C PHE A 161 8.34 23.46 4.81
N LYS A 162 8.52 24.40 5.74
CA LYS A 162 7.90 24.33 7.08
C LYS A 162 6.38 24.27 6.96
N GLN A 163 5.78 25.13 6.14
CA GLN A 163 4.33 25.16 5.93
C GLN A 163 3.78 23.82 5.40
N ILE A 164 4.51 23.16 4.50
CA ILE A 164 4.09 21.84 3.96
C ILE A 164 4.05 20.79 5.08
N ILE A 165 5.09 20.72 5.90
CA ILE A 165 5.18 19.78 7.03
C ILE A 165 4.09 20.07 8.05
N GLN A 166 3.92 21.35 8.42
CA GLN A 166 2.93 21.82 9.38
C GLN A 166 1.50 21.52 8.91
N SER A 167 1.17 21.83 7.65
CA SER A 167 -0.14 21.54 7.08
C SER A 167 -0.48 20.05 7.11
N PHE A 168 0.49 19.19 6.78
CA PHE A 168 0.30 17.74 6.89
C PHE A 168 0.09 17.30 8.34
N SER A 169 0.93 17.78 9.27
CA SER A 169 0.82 17.50 10.70
C SER A 169 -0.55 17.88 11.24
N ASN A 170 -1.02 19.10 10.94
CA ASN A 170 -2.28 19.64 11.47
C ASN A 170 -3.49 18.89 10.88
N ILE A 171 -3.49 18.56 9.59
CA ILE A 171 -4.57 17.75 9.01
C ILE A 171 -4.64 16.36 9.68
N VAL A 172 -3.48 15.72 9.88
CA VAL A 172 -3.43 14.38 10.50
C VAL A 172 -3.81 14.45 11.98
N SER A 173 -3.36 15.45 12.74
CA SER A 173 -3.63 15.58 14.18
C SER A 173 -5.12 15.81 14.50
N HIS A 174 -5.91 16.37 13.57
CA HIS A 174 -7.34 16.51 13.76
C HIS A 174 -8.14 15.25 13.39
N SER A 175 -7.54 14.30 12.66
CA SER A 175 -8.28 13.13 12.17
C SER A 175 -8.95 12.31 13.28
N LYS A 176 -10.13 11.75 12.97
CA LYS A 176 -10.77 10.71 13.77
C LYS A 176 -9.95 9.41 13.81
N ALA A 177 -9.02 9.21 12.86
CA ALA A 177 -8.13 8.06 12.74
C ALA A 177 -7.02 8.05 13.81
N LYS A 178 -7.40 7.77 15.05
CA LYS A 178 -6.52 7.68 16.22
C LYS A 178 -5.49 6.55 16.06
N LEU A 179 -4.25 6.80 16.46
CA LEU A 179 -3.17 5.82 16.44
C LEU A 179 -3.37 4.77 17.54
N PRO A 180 -3.05 3.49 17.27
CA PRO A 180 -3.01 2.45 18.30
C PRO A 180 -2.07 2.81 19.47
N PRO A 181 -2.39 2.45 20.73
CA PRO A 181 -1.67 2.94 21.92
C PRO A 181 -0.15 2.74 21.91
N LYS A 182 0.32 1.59 21.40
CA LYS A 182 1.77 1.29 21.29
C LYS A 182 2.49 2.25 20.35
N ILE A 183 1.86 2.58 19.22
CA ILE A 183 2.40 3.46 18.19
C ILE A 183 2.36 4.89 18.70
N ASN A 184 1.21 5.29 19.24
CA ASN A 184 1.02 6.59 19.84
C ASN A 184 2.11 6.87 20.89
N ASN A 185 2.36 5.95 21.83
CA ASN A 185 3.36 6.14 22.90
C ASN A 185 4.81 6.37 22.42
N ILE A 186 5.13 6.02 21.17
CA ILE A 186 6.43 6.28 20.55
C ILE A 186 6.37 7.58 19.76
N VAL A 187 5.36 7.71 18.88
CA VAL A 187 5.24 8.84 17.95
C VAL A 187 4.96 10.13 18.72
N SER A 188 4.08 10.10 19.72
CA SER A 188 3.72 11.25 20.57
C SER A 188 4.84 11.76 21.47
N ARG A 189 6.02 11.12 21.44
CA ARG A 189 7.21 11.68 22.08
C ARG A 189 7.89 12.75 21.23
N ILE A 190 7.70 12.70 19.91
CA ILE A 190 8.36 13.59 18.96
C ILE A 190 7.34 14.42 18.20
N PHE A 191 6.25 13.82 17.74
CA PHE A 191 5.26 14.46 16.87
C PHE A 191 3.89 14.53 17.53
N VAL A 192 3.15 15.59 17.22
CA VAL A 192 1.73 15.70 17.58
C VAL A 192 0.95 14.62 16.84
N THR A 193 0.03 13.97 17.53
CA THR A 193 -0.78 12.85 17.02
C THR A 193 -2.26 13.14 17.20
N PRO A 194 -3.15 12.43 16.49
CA PRO A 194 -4.59 12.53 16.78
C PRO A 194 -4.93 12.24 18.24
N ASN A 195 -4.20 11.33 18.88
CA ASN A 195 -4.43 10.98 20.27
C ASN A 195 -4.06 12.10 21.24
N THR A 196 -2.97 12.84 20.99
CA THR A 196 -2.55 13.95 21.86
C THR A 196 -3.35 15.21 21.61
N HIS A 197 -3.65 15.51 20.34
CA HIS A 197 -4.38 16.71 19.96
C HIS A 197 -5.86 16.65 20.36
N HIS A 198 -6.48 15.48 20.31
CA HIS A 198 -7.87 15.34 20.80
C HIS A 198 -7.98 15.53 22.32
N ILE A 199 -6.92 15.28 23.10
CA ILE A 199 -6.88 15.59 24.55
C ILE A 199 -6.86 17.10 24.77
N HIS A 200 -6.10 17.81 23.95
CA HIS A 200 -6.06 19.28 23.94
C HIS A 200 -7.42 19.89 23.58
N HIS A 201 -8.19 19.23 22.71
CA HIS A 201 -9.58 19.58 22.41
C HIS A 201 -10.61 19.15 23.47
N HIS A 202 -10.17 18.53 24.57
CA HIS A 202 -11.08 18.14 25.64
C HIS A 202 -11.74 19.37 26.28
N TYR A 203 -12.99 19.22 26.71
CA TYR A 203 -13.79 20.35 27.21
C TYR A 203 -13.36 20.89 28.57
N GLU A 204 -12.62 20.11 29.36
CA GLU A 204 -12.32 20.41 30.77
C GLU A 204 -10.83 20.62 31.04
N LEU A 205 -10.52 21.56 31.95
CA LEU A 205 -9.19 21.73 32.52
C LEU A 205 -8.80 20.54 33.43
N PRO A 206 -7.52 20.16 33.52
CA PRO A 206 -6.35 20.78 32.87
C PRO A 206 -6.10 20.28 31.45
N TYR A 207 -6.97 19.43 30.88
CA TYR A 207 -6.73 18.78 29.59
C TYR A 207 -6.83 19.77 28.42
N THR A 208 -7.79 20.69 28.43
CA THR A 208 -7.88 21.77 27.43
C THR A 208 -6.60 22.60 27.35
N ASP A 209 -5.95 22.83 28.50
CA ASP A 209 -4.73 23.64 28.63
C ASP A 209 -3.47 22.75 28.68
N SER A 210 -3.39 21.80 27.76
CA SER A 210 -2.25 20.89 27.62
C SER A 210 -1.97 20.54 26.15
N ASN A 211 -0.82 19.95 25.85
CA ASN A 211 -0.42 19.49 24.51
C ASN A 211 -0.47 20.59 23.41
N PHE A 212 0.19 21.73 23.63
CA PHE A 212 0.20 22.89 22.72
C PHE A 212 1.13 22.75 21.50
N GLY A 213 1.89 21.67 21.37
CA GLY A 213 2.74 21.43 20.21
C GLY A 213 1.95 21.54 18.91
N ASP A 214 2.56 22.12 17.87
CA ASP A 214 1.96 22.25 16.54
C ASP A 214 2.44 21.11 15.62
N VAL A 215 3.76 20.92 15.46
CA VAL A 215 4.31 19.70 14.86
C VAL A 215 5.02 18.83 15.89
N LEU A 216 5.84 19.41 16.76
CA LEU A 216 6.64 18.65 17.73
C LEU A 216 6.07 18.71 19.15
N THR A 217 5.97 17.55 19.80
CA THR A 217 5.57 17.43 21.22
C THR A 217 6.73 17.64 22.19
N ILE A 218 7.94 17.89 21.68
CA ILE A 218 9.14 18.06 22.51
C ILE A 218 9.01 19.28 23.44
N TRP A 219 8.31 20.33 22.98
CA TRP A 219 8.05 21.53 23.76
C TRP A 219 7.09 21.25 24.91
N ASP A 220 6.06 20.44 24.67
CA ASP A 220 5.13 20.04 25.72
C ASP A 220 5.81 19.25 26.84
N GLN A 221 6.79 18.42 26.48
CA GLN A 221 7.59 17.70 27.47
C GLN A 221 8.52 18.63 28.21
N LEU A 222 9.21 19.53 27.49
CA LEU A 222 10.18 20.45 28.05
C LEU A 222 9.53 21.45 29.01
N PHE A 223 8.35 21.96 28.68
CA PHE A 223 7.59 22.94 29.46
C PHE A 223 6.51 22.29 30.34
N THR A 224 6.52 20.95 30.46
CA THR A 224 5.60 20.19 31.32
C THR A 224 4.11 20.43 31.06
N THR A 225 3.74 20.70 29.81
CA THR A 225 2.36 20.82 29.34
C THR A 225 1.86 19.54 28.65
N PHE A 226 2.65 18.47 28.64
CA PHE A 226 2.27 17.18 28.05
C PHE A 226 1.32 16.38 28.96
N ASN A 227 0.13 16.03 28.46
CA ASN A 227 -0.89 15.30 29.21
C ASN A 227 -1.41 14.06 28.46
N LYS A 228 -1.90 13.07 29.21
CA LYS A 228 -2.41 11.79 28.70
C LYS A 228 -3.78 11.49 29.29
N LEU A 229 -4.70 11.05 28.43
CA LEU A 229 -6.04 10.61 28.80
C LEU A 229 -6.39 9.34 28.02
N LYS A 230 -7.22 8.46 28.57
CA LYS A 230 -7.68 7.29 27.81
C LYS A 230 -8.64 7.73 26.71
N GLN A 231 -8.58 7.06 25.56
CA GLN A 231 -9.33 7.48 24.39
C GLN A 231 -10.86 7.48 24.58
N SER A 232 -11.37 6.61 25.43
CA SER A 232 -12.80 6.50 25.76
C SER A 232 -13.31 7.63 26.66
N GLU A 233 -12.41 8.39 27.28
CA GLU A 233 -12.72 9.46 28.23
C GLU A 233 -12.69 10.85 27.55
N ILE A 234 -12.21 10.93 26.30
CA ILE A 234 -12.10 12.20 25.58
C ILE A 234 -13.47 12.61 25.04
N ILE A 235 -13.97 13.72 25.58
CA ILE A 235 -15.13 14.46 25.09
C ILE A 235 -14.66 15.83 24.59
N CYS A 236 -14.83 16.13 23.31
CA CYS A 236 -14.37 17.39 22.71
C CYS A 236 -15.40 18.51 22.89
N GLY A 237 -14.94 19.75 23.03
CA GLY A 237 -15.79 20.93 23.12
C GLY A 237 -15.22 21.99 24.06
N VAL A 238 -16.08 22.90 24.51
CA VAL A 238 -15.76 23.92 25.53
C VAL A 238 -16.85 23.88 26.59
N ASP A 239 -16.45 23.73 27.86
CA ASP A 239 -17.33 23.62 29.04
C ASP A 239 -18.41 24.71 29.13
N THR A 240 -18.10 25.94 28.71
CA THR A 240 -19.04 27.07 28.71
C THR A 240 -20.15 26.97 27.66
N ASN A 241 -19.95 26.18 26.59
CA ASN A 241 -20.86 26.08 25.45
C ASN A 241 -20.83 24.69 24.83
N MET A 242 -21.37 23.69 25.53
CA MET A 242 -21.32 22.29 25.10
C MET A 242 -22.51 21.85 24.24
N THR A 243 -23.50 22.72 23.99
CA THR A 243 -24.70 22.35 23.23
C THR A 243 -24.41 22.29 21.73
N ARG A 244 -25.00 21.30 21.04
CA ARG A 244 -24.85 21.15 19.59
C ARG A 244 -25.42 22.36 18.83
N GLU A 245 -26.51 22.95 19.33
CA GLU A 245 -27.12 24.14 18.75
C GLU A 245 -26.17 25.36 18.74
N ASP A 246 -25.36 25.53 19.78
CA ASP A 246 -24.41 26.63 19.87
C ASP A 246 -23.17 26.43 19.00
N ASN A 247 -22.77 25.18 18.79
CA ASN A 247 -21.55 24.82 18.07
C ASN A 247 -21.77 24.42 16.59
N GLU A 248 -23.03 24.27 16.16
CA GLU A 248 -23.40 24.02 14.76
C GLU A 248 -23.93 25.27 14.02
N ASN A 249 -23.96 26.43 14.69
CA ASN A 249 -24.43 27.68 14.09
C ASN A 249 -23.28 28.65 13.79
N PHE A 250 -22.95 28.80 12.51
CA PHE A 250 -21.88 29.68 12.04
C PHE A 250 -21.99 31.13 12.56
N LYS A 251 -23.19 31.70 12.58
CA LYS A 251 -23.39 33.10 13.01
C LYS A 251 -23.10 33.26 14.50
N LYS A 252 -23.53 32.30 15.33
CA LYS A 252 -23.22 32.30 16.77
C LYS A 252 -21.70 32.19 16.99
N LEU A 253 -21.03 31.31 16.25
CA LEU A 253 -19.58 31.09 16.38
C LEU A 253 -18.75 32.31 15.97
N ILE A 254 -19.05 32.93 14.83
CA ILE A 254 -18.26 34.07 14.34
C ILE A 254 -18.43 35.33 15.20
N THR A 255 -19.58 35.50 15.88
CA THR A 255 -19.79 36.65 16.77
C THR A 255 -19.37 36.39 18.22
N ARG A 256 -19.19 35.13 18.63
CA ARG A 256 -18.89 34.73 20.01
C ARG A 256 -17.69 35.47 20.64
N PRO A 257 -16.56 35.74 19.94
CA PRO A 257 -15.46 36.49 20.55
C PRO A 257 -15.83 37.91 21.00
N PHE A 258 -16.93 38.46 20.48
CA PHE A 258 -17.41 39.82 20.73
C PHE A 258 -18.63 39.87 21.65
N LEU A 259 -19.15 38.74 22.12
CA LEU A 259 -20.26 38.69 23.06
C LEU A 259 -19.73 38.71 24.50
N GLU A 260 -20.25 39.62 25.33
CA GLU A 260 -19.98 39.66 26.77
C GLU A 260 -20.72 38.53 27.48
N LYS A 261 -20.07 37.38 27.60
CA LYS A 261 -20.25 36.50 28.77
C LYS A 261 -18.87 36.18 29.30
N ASP A 262 -18.43 37.03 30.22
CA ASP A 262 -17.27 36.74 31.03
C ASP A 262 -17.46 35.43 31.78
N ARG A 263 -16.35 34.70 31.91
CA ARG A 263 -16.20 33.57 32.83
C ARG A 263 -16.89 33.90 34.16
N CYS A 264 -17.54 32.91 34.76
CA CYS A 264 -17.67 32.87 36.21
C CYS A 264 -16.25 33.03 36.78
N ALA A 265 -15.90 34.25 37.16
CA ALA A 265 -14.90 34.50 38.16
C ALA A 265 -15.50 34.01 39.47
N ASP A 266 -15.35 32.71 39.74
CA ASP A 266 -15.40 32.25 41.12
C ASP A 266 -14.13 32.75 41.80
N GLU A 267 -14.35 33.56 42.82
CA GLU A 267 -13.39 34.11 43.74
C GLU A 267 -12.61 32.99 44.44
N LYS A 268 -11.44 32.63 43.91
CA LYS A 268 -10.30 32.12 44.67
C LYS A 268 -9.10 32.08 43.73
N ILE A 269 -7.92 32.43 44.24
CA ILE A 269 -6.64 32.52 43.50
C ILE A 269 -6.42 33.86 42.77
N LYS A 270 -6.72 34.97 43.47
CA LYS A 270 -5.73 36.05 43.58
C LYS A 270 -4.99 35.80 44.90
N THR A 271 -3.67 35.90 44.86
CA THR A 271 -2.68 35.71 45.96
C THR A 271 -1.99 34.33 45.97
N GLU A 272 -0.97 34.14 45.12
CA GLU A 272 0.23 33.34 45.43
C GLU A 272 1.33 33.34 44.33
N ALA A 273 1.39 34.35 43.44
CA ALA A 273 2.34 34.36 42.32
C ALA A 273 3.67 35.13 42.55
N VAL A 274 4.06 35.49 43.79
CA VAL A 274 5.23 36.37 44.01
C VAL A 274 6.31 35.82 44.97
N LEU A 275 6.16 34.66 45.61
CA LEU A 275 7.12 34.23 46.66
C LEU A 275 7.72 32.82 46.54
N LEU A 276 7.76 32.21 45.34
CA LEU A 276 8.32 30.86 45.15
C LEU A 276 9.58 30.77 44.26
N LYS A 277 10.31 31.88 44.05
CA LYS A 277 11.48 31.91 43.16
C LYS A 277 12.86 31.76 43.84
N LYS A 278 12.96 31.38 45.11
CA LYS A 278 14.27 31.35 45.83
C LYS A 278 14.53 30.24 46.88
N ARG A 279 13.73 29.17 46.97
CA ARG A 279 13.87 28.18 48.08
C ARG A 279 14.18 26.72 47.73
N TYR A 280 14.30 26.35 46.46
CA TYR A 280 14.56 24.95 46.06
C TYR A 280 16.03 24.58 45.89
N LEU A 281 16.97 25.51 46.11
CA LEU A 281 18.40 25.23 45.98
C LEU A 281 19.12 24.88 47.29
N PHE A 282 18.45 24.86 48.45
CA PHE A 282 19.12 24.67 49.75
C PHE A 282 18.54 23.57 50.64
N PHE A 283 17.49 22.86 50.21
CA PHE A 283 16.85 21.79 51.00
C PHE A 283 16.82 20.44 50.28
N ILE A 284 17.82 20.21 49.42
CA ILE A 284 18.27 18.85 49.04
C ILE A 284 19.25 18.29 50.10
N PHE A 285 19.67 19.08 51.10
CA PHE A 285 20.80 18.72 51.95
C PHE A 285 20.51 18.46 53.44
N PHE A 286 19.25 18.42 53.86
CA PHE A 286 18.91 17.85 55.17
C PHE A 286 17.81 16.82 54.93
N LEU A 287 18.22 15.58 54.66
CA LEU A 287 18.14 14.52 55.68
C LEU A 287 16.66 14.18 55.93
N PHE A 288 16.10 13.14 55.28
CA PHE A 288 16.39 11.75 55.61
C PHE A 288 16.65 11.58 57.11
N ILE A 289 15.77 10.84 57.80
CA ILE A 289 15.68 10.56 59.26
C ILE A 289 14.64 11.49 59.92
N SER A 290 13.36 11.12 60.03
CA SER A 290 12.89 10.25 61.11
C SER A 290 11.47 9.69 60.83
N ALA A 291 11.22 8.50 61.37
CA ALA A 291 10.20 7.53 60.99
C ALA A 291 8.73 7.90 61.23
N SER A 292 7.89 7.27 60.40
CA SER A 292 6.46 7.03 60.54
C SER A 292 6.13 5.90 61.52
N ASN A 293 4.91 5.94 62.05
CA ASN A 293 4.20 4.86 62.75
C ASN A 293 2.72 5.29 62.83
N TYR A 294 1.67 4.55 62.48
CA TYR A 294 1.41 3.11 62.34
C TYR A 294 0.24 2.88 61.35
N CYS A 295 0.27 1.76 60.59
CA CYS A 295 -0.84 0.81 60.35
C CYS A 295 -0.64 0.06 59.01
N GLN A 296 0.18 -0.99 58.98
CA GLN A 296 0.31 -1.93 57.86
C GLN A 296 0.58 -3.35 58.40
N THR A 297 0.00 -4.37 57.76
CA THR A 297 0.31 -5.79 57.99
C THR A 297 1.46 -6.16 57.07
N ASN A 298 2.62 -6.53 57.62
CA ASN A 298 3.82 -6.87 56.85
C ASN A 298 4.30 -8.28 57.21
N VAL A 299 4.34 -9.16 56.22
CA VAL A 299 4.79 -10.55 56.36
C VAL A 299 6.02 -10.76 55.50
N LYS A 300 7.10 -11.26 56.10
CA LYS A 300 8.32 -11.65 55.41
C LYS A 300 8.65 -13.10 55.71
N GLY A 301 9.03 -13.83 54.68
CA GLY A 301 9.34 -15.24 54.82
C GLY A 301 10.15 -15.81 53.68
N ILE A 302 10.51 -17.09 53.83
CA ILE A 302 11.14 -17.90 52.80
C ILE A 302 10.25 -19.10 52.47
N LEU A 303 10.09 -19.36 51.19
CA LEU A 303 9.36 -20.50 50.66
C LEU A 303 10.36 -21.54 50.14
N THR A 304 10.26 -22.76 50.63
CA THR A 304 11.08 -23.90 50.19
C THR A 304 10.21 -25.08 49.75
N ASP A 305 10.82 -26.03 49.04
CA ASP A 305 10.25 -27.36 48.84
C ASP A 305 10.43 -28.25 50.09
N ASP A 306 9.93 -29.48 50.02
CA ASP A 306 10.06 -30.53 51.04
C ASP A 306 11.52 -31.03 51.25
N LYS A 307 12.46 -30.56 50.42
CA LYS A 307 13.90 -30.85 50.46
C LYS A 307 14.73 -29.61 50.82
N ASN A 308 14.10 -28.56 51.37
CA ASN A 308 14.71 -27.30 51.79
C ASN A 308 15.37 -26.47 50.67
N LYS A 309 14.98 -26.65 49.41
CA LYS A 309 15.41 -25.76 48.31
C LYS A 309 14.44 -24.60 48.13
N PRO A 310 14.92 -23.37 47.91
CA PRO A 310 14.06 -22.20 47.75
C PRO A 310 13.21 -22.26 46.47
N ILE A 311 11.92 -21.95 46.59
CA ILE A 311 10.98 -21.89 45.47
C ILE A 311 10.81 -20.43 45.02
N ALA A 312 11.24 -20.12 43.80
CA ALA A 312 11.17 -18.79 43.21
C ALA A 312 9.92 -18.56 42.36
N ASN A 313 9.43 -17.32 42.31
CA ASN A 313 8.23 -16.88 41.59
C ASN A 313 6.92 -17.56 42.02
N ALA A 314 6.83 -18.07 43.24
CA ALA A 314 5.59 -18.56 43.82
C ALA A 314 4.68 -17.41 44.24
N ASN A 315 3.38 -17.54 43.98
CA ASN A 315 2.41 -16.51 44.32
C ASN A 315 1.97 -16.65 45.78
N ILE A 316 2.12 -15.58 46.55
CA ILE A 316 1.74 -15.49 47.96
C ILE A 316 0.82 -14.30 48.12
N SER A 317 -0.40 -14.53 48.59
CA SER A 317 -1.42 -13.49 48.75
C SER A 317 -2.16 -13.63 50.07
N PHE A 318 -2.75 -12.53 50.57
CA PHE A 318 -3.69 -12.64 51.69
C PHE A 318 -4.99 -13.31 51.22
N LEU A 319 -5.50 -14.26 52.01
CA LEU A 319 -6.67 -15.05 51.64
C LEU A 319 -7.90 -14.12 51.47
N GLY A 320 -8.51 -14.11 50.29
CA GLY A 320 -9.65 -13.23 49.96
C GLY A 320 -9.26 -11.78 49.56
N SER A 321 -7.98 -11.49 49.31
CA SER A 321 -7.49 -10.18 48.85
C SER A 321 -6.87 -10.23 47.44
N HIS A 322 -6.78 -9.07 46.78
CA HIS A 322 -5.96 -8.88 45.58
C HIS A 322 -4.50 -8.50 45.91
N ASP A 323 -4.18 -8.30 47.19
CA ASP A 323 -2.83 -7.98 47.66
C ASP A 323 -1.97 -9.25 47.72
N GLY A 324 -1.02 -9.38 46.78
CA GLY A 324 -0.12 -10.52 46.64
C GLY A 324 1.30 -10.12 46.21
N THR A 325 2.26 -11.00 46.41
CA THR A 325 3.66 -10.87 45.98
C THR A 325 4.14 -12.19 45.40
N PHE A 326 5.25 -12.14 44.68
CA PHE A 326 5.98 -13.34 44.27
C PHE A 326 7.23 -13.54 45.14
N THR A 327 7.65 -14.79 45.32
CA THR A 327 8.97 -15.09 45.90
C THR A 327 10.08 -14.74 44.91
N ASN A 328 11.22 -14.27 45.41
CA ASN A 328 12.41 -14.00 44.58
C ASN A 328 13.23 -15.27 44.32
N THR A 329 14.36 -15.14 43.63
CA THR A 329 15.26 -16.27 43.28
C THR A 329 15.83 -17.04 44.46
N SER A 330 15.82 -16.46 45.67
CA SER A 330 16.25 -17.10 46.91
C SER A 330 15.06 -17.61 47.75
N GLY A 331 13.85 -17.67 47.18
CA GLY A 331 12.63 -18.11 47.86
C GLY A 331 12.04 -17.08 48.83
N LEU A 332 12.63 -15.89 48.95
CA LEU A 332 12.20 -14.86 49.90
C LEU A 332 11.02 -14.06 49.35
N PHE A 333 10.07 -13.74 50.20
CA PHE A 333 8.93 -12.88 49.86
C PHE A 333 8.70 -11.81 50.93
N VAL A 334 8.10 -10.70 50.50
CA VAL A 334 7.66 -9.62 51.36
C VAL A 334 6.25 -9.23 50.93
N LEU A 335 5.26 -9.56 51.75
CA LEU A 335 3.86 -9.28 51.49
C LEU A 335 3.39 -8.15 52.43
N LYS A 336 2.91 -7.04 51.85
CA LYS A 336 2.48 -5.86 52.59
C LYS A 336 1.05 -5.50 52.23
N SER A 337 0.23 -5.18 53.23
CA SER A 337 -1.08 -4.58 53.00
C SER A 337 -1.38 -3.49 54.03
N ASN A 338 -2.19 -2.52 53.61
CA ASN A 338 -2.74 -1.46 54.45
C ASN A 338 -3.97 -1.93 55.26
N LYS A 339 -4.41 -3.19 55.09
CA LYS A 339 -5.52 -3.84 55.83
C LYS A 339 -5.00 -4.99 56.72
N ILE A 340 -5.82 -5.43 57.67
CA ILE A 340 -5.48 -6.50 58.64
C ILE A 340 -5.98 -7.84 58.09
N TYR A 341 -5.07 -8.81 57.97
CA TYR A 341 -5.37 -10.18 57.51
C TYR A 341 -4.79 -11.20 58.50
N SER A 342 -5.52 -12.30 58.70
CA SER A 342 -5.14 -13.41 59.56
C SER A 342 -4.55 -14.59 58.79
N ASP A 343 -4.73 -14.67 57.47
CA ASP A 343 -4.39 -15.85 56.68
C ASP A 343 -3.71 -15.48 55.35
N ILE A 344 -2.72 -16.27 54.95
CA ILE A 344 -2.06 -16.19 53.65
C ILE A 344 -2.26 -17.48 52.85
N SER A 345 -2.43 -17.35 51.54
CA SER A 345 -2.48 -18.46 50.58
C SER A 345 -1.22 -18.47 49.72
N VAL A 346 -0.61 -19.64 49.60
CA VAL A 346 0.54 -19.88 48.72
C VAL A 346 0.14 -20.82 47.60
N SER A 347 0.46 -20.44 46.36
CA SER A 347 0.21 -21.24 45.16
C SER A 347 1.41 -21.19 44.22
N TYR A 348 1.81 -22.33 43.69
CA TYR A 348 2.85 -22.45 42.68
C TYR A 348 2.60 -23.67 41.80
N VAL A 349 2.84 -23.52 40.50
CA VAL A 349 2.55 -24.57 39.52
C VAL A 349 3.45 -25.79 39.80
N GLY A 350 2.82 -26.96 40.00
CA GLY A 350 3.52 -28.22 40.32
C GLY A 350 3.68 -28.49 41.82
N PHE A 351 3.00 -27.75 42.70
CA PHE A 351 3.01 -27.93 44.15
C PHE A 351 1.60 -27.80 44.75
N GLU A 352 1.32 -28.50 45.85
CA GLU A 352 0.04 -28.40 46.56
C GLU A 352 -0.19 -26.99 47.14
N ASN A 353 -1.39 -26.41 46.93
CA ASN A 353 -1.76 -25.12 47.50
C ASN A 353 -1.84 -25.19 49.03
N LYS A 354 -1.28 -24.19 49.73
CA LYS A 354 -1.22 -24.16 51.21
C LYS A 354 -1.76 -22.86 51.78
N ILE A 355 -2.63 -22.96 52.79
CA ILE A 355 -3.14 -21.82 53.57
C ILE A 355 -2.47 -21.81 54.94
N ILE A 356 -2.02 -20.65 55.39
CA ILE A 356 -1.26 -20.48 56.63
C ILE A 356 -1.86 -19.33 57.44
N HIS A 357 -2.16 -19.63 58.71
CA HIS A 357 -2.65 -18.65 59.67
C HIS A 357 -1.47 -17.87 60.29
N LEU A 358 -1.60 -16.55 60.40
CA LEU A 358 -0.59 -15.63 60.92
C LEU A 358 -0.86 -15.31 62.40
N GLU A 359 0.09 -15.60 63.28
CA GLU A 359 -0.06 -15.32 64.72
C GLU A 359 0.11 -13.82 65.07
N LYS A 360 0.80 -13.03 64.22
CA LYS A 360 1.06 -11.60 64.43
C LYS A 360 0.94 -10.79 63.13
N ARG A 361 0.49 -9.53 63.23
CA ARG A 361 0.33 -8.59 62.09
C ARG A 361 1.64 -8.26 61.38
N ASN A 362 2.74 -8.22 62.13
CA ASN A 362 4.09 -8.14 61.57
C ASN A 362 4.79 -9.46 61.89
N THR A 363 4.94 -10.31 60.88
CA THR A 363 5.59 -11.61 60.99
C THR A 363 6.84 -11.56 60.12
N ASP A 364 8.02 -11.54 60.75
CA ASP A 364 9.30 -11.65 60.07
C ASP A 364 9.84 -13.09 60.26
N ASN A 365 10.50 -13.64 59.23
CA ASN A 365 11.10 -14.99 59.19
C ASN A 365 10.12 -16.18 59.11
N LEU A 366 8.96 -16.01 58.48
CA LEU A 366 8.03 -17.12 58.23
C LEU A 366 8.67 -18.14 57.25
N THR A 367 8.78 -19.40 57.65
CA THR A 367 9.31 -20.47 56.78
C THR A 367 8.19 -21.38 56.32
N ILE A 368 8.03 -21.55 55.01
CA ILE A 368 6.94 -22.31 54.41
C ILE A 368 7.54 -23.40 53.51
N ALA A 369 7.22 -24.66 53.79
CA ALA A 369 7.55 -25.79 52.92
C ALA A 369 6.31 -26.25 52.11
N LEU A 370 6.45 -26.32 50.77
CA LEU A 370 5.45 -26.86 49.84
C LEU A 370 5.86 -28.24 49.34
N LYS A 371 4.87 -29.09 49.08
CA LYS A 371 5.06 -30.47 48.57
C LYS A 371 4.81 -30.51 47.07
N GLU A 372 5.70 -31.15 46.31
CA GLU A 372 5.58 -31.28 44.84
C GLU A 372 4.37 -32.16 44.44
N GLU A 373 3.60 -31.69 43.46
CA GLU A 373 2.44 -32.38 42.88
C GLU A 373 2.89 -33.12 41.60
N THR A 374 3.04 -34.44 41.66
CA THR A 374 3.48 -35.26 40.52
C THR A 374 2.32 -35.58 39.57
N THR A 375 2.13 -34.78 38.52
CA THR A 375 1.41 -35.20 37.30
C THR A 375 2.11 -34.67 36.04
N THR A 376 2.78 -35.57 35.30
CA THR A 376 3.42 -35.26 34.02
C THR A 376 2.49 -35.53 32.84
N LEU A 377 2.18 -34.50 32.06
CA LEU A 377 1.82 -34.61 30.64
C LEU A 377 2.84 -33.79 29.82
N ASN A 378 3.42 -34.41 28.79
CA ASN A 378 4.49 -33.84 27.97
C ASN A 378 4.02 -32.61 27.18
N GLU A 379 4.64 -31.46 27.45
CA GLU A 379 4.49 -30.23 26.66
C GLU A 379 5.25 -30.37 25.32
N VAL A 380 4.53 -30.23 24.20
CA VAL A 380 5.12 -30.19 22.85
C VAL A 380 5.69 -28.80 22.60
N ALA A 381 6.97 -28.61 22.94
CA ALA A 381 7.70 -27.40 22.54
C ALA A 381 7.87 -27.36 21.01
N ILE A 382 7.16 -26.47 20.33
CA ILE A 382 7.39 -26.14 18.91
C ILE A 382 8.77 -25.47 18.80
N ASN A 383 9.81 -26.26 18.49
CA ASN A 383 11.17 -25.76 18.30
C ASN A 383 11.24 -24.75 17.14
N TYR A 384 11.65 -23.51 17.41
CA TYR A 384 11.75 -22.40 16.45
C TYR A 384 13.06 -22.39 15.61
N GLY A 385 13.86 -23.45 15.66
CA GLY A 385 15.09 -23.60 14.87
C GLY A 385 15.77 -24.95 15.11
N PRO A 386 16.78 -25.30 14.30
CA PRO A 386 17.50 -26.56 14.46
C PRO A 386 18.29 -26.57 15.77
N LYS A 387 18.33 -27.71 16.46
CA LYS A 387 19.11 -27.89 17.71
C LYS A 387 20.60 -27.54 17.54
N LYS A 388 21.15 -27.75 16.33
CA LYS A 388 22.53 -27.39 15.95
C LYS A 388 22.60 -27.14 14.44
N ARG A 389 23.24 -26.04 14.03
CA ARG A 389 23.47 -25.75 12.60
C ARG A 389 24.65 -26.57 12.09
N LEU A 390 24.38 -27.50 11.17
CA LEU A 390 25.39 -28.35 10.54
C LEU A 390 25.85 -27.75 9.21
N LYS A 391 27.14 -27.89 8.89
CA LYS A 391 27.65 -27.57 7.55
C LYS A 391 27.05 -28.55 6.53
N LYS A 392 26.95 -28.11 5.27
CA LYS A 392 26.36 -28.89 4.15
C LYS A 392 26.89 -30.33 4.09
N LYS A 393 28.20 -30.54 4.23
CA LYS A 393 28.86 -31.85 4.14
C LYS A 393 28.57 -32.77 5.33
N ASP A 394 28.28 -32.20 6.50
CA ASP A 394 28.10 -32.94 7.75
C ASP A 394 26.62 -33.21 8.07
N ASN A 395 25.70 -32.65 7.27
CA ASN A 395 24.27 -32.78 7.50
C ASN A 395 23.72 -34.07 6.87
N PRO A 396 23.14 -35.01 7.64
CA PRO A 396 22.61 -36.27 7.09
C PRO A 396 21.47 -36.06 6.09
N ALA A 397 20.69 -34.98 6.21
CA ALA A 397 19.65 -34.64 5.25
C ALA A 397 20.22 -34.33 3.86
N TYR A 398 21.50 -33.92 3.76
CA TYR A 398 22.14 -33.59 2.48
C TYR A 398 22.18 -34.79 1.52
N LYS A 399 22.50 -35.99 2.02
CA LYS A 399 22.54 -37.21 1.18
C LYS A 399 21.15 -37.57 0.62
N ILE A 400 20.10 -37.33 1.40
CA ILE A 400 18.71 -37.56 0.99
C ILE A 400 18.33 -36.53 -0.07
N MET A 401 18.66 -35.26 0.15
CA MET A 401 18.42 -34.18 -0.80
C MET A 401 19.13 -34.40 -2.15
N GLU A 402 20.37 -34.89 -2.16
CA GLU A 402 21.07 -35.26 -3.41
C GLU A 402 20.31 -36.33 -4.21
N ARG A 403 19.70 -37.30 -3.53
CA ARG A 403 18.89 -38.33 -4.17
C ARG A 403 17.56 -37.77 -4.70
N ILE A 404 16.90 -36.89 -3.95
CA ILE A 404 15.71 -36.16 -4.41
C ILE A 404 16.05 -35.38 -5.69
N TRP A 405 17.17 -34.64 -5.71
CA TRP A 405 17.58 -33.86 -6.89
C TRP A 405 17.90 -34.72 -8.10
N LYS A 406 18.53 -35.89 -7.88
CA LYS A 406 18.81 -36.85 -8.95
C LYS A 406 17.52 -37.45 -9.53
N ASN A 407 16.54 -37.71 -8.68
CA ASN A 407 15.29 -38.37 -9.06
C ASN A 407 14.16 -37.40 -9.45
N LYS A 408 14.31 -36.08 -9.25
CA LYS A 408 13.23 -35.10 -9.51
C LYS A 408 12.59 -35.17 -10.91
N LYS A 409 13.36 -35.58 -11.94
CA LYS A 409 12.89 -35.74 -13.32
C LYS A 409 12.21 -37.08 -13.60
N GLN A 410 12.37 -38.05 -12.71
CA GLN A 410 11.86 -39.42 -12.83
C GLN A 410 10.65 -39.64 -11.90
N ASN A 411 10.02 -38.56 -11.45
CA ASN A 411 9.06 -38.58 -10.37
C ASN A 411 7.66 -38.13 -10.85
N GLY A 412 6.60 -38.82 -10.43
CA GLY A 412 5.20 -38.41 -10.64
C GLY A 412 4.55 -38.89 -11.94
N LEU A 413 3.57 -38.12 -12.45
CA LEU A 413 2.81 -38.47 -13.66
C LEU A 413 3.68 -38.53 -14.93
N LYS A 414 4.86 -37.89 -14.94
CA LYS A 414 5.81 -37.85 -16.06
C LYS A 414 6.33 -39.23 -16.48
N LEU A 415 6.26 -40.23 -15.61
CA LEU A 415 6.67 -41.61 -15.93
C LEU A 415 5.57 -42.44 -16.62
N SER A 416 4.32 -42.00 -16.58
CA SER A 416 3.26 -42.66 -17.33
C SER A 416 3.34 -42.25 -18.81
N LYS A 417 2.95 -43.12 -19.74
CA LYS A 417 2.80 -42.76 -21.16
C LYS A 417 1.67 -41.72 -21.32
N CYS A 418 0.55 -41.99 -20.65
CA CYS A 418 -0.63 -41.13 -20.61
C CYS A 418 -1.25 -41.18 -19.22
N TYR A 419 -1.97 -40.13 -18.83
CA TYR A 419 -2.68 -40.05 -17.57
C TYR A 419 -4.03 -39.36 -17.72
N GLN A 420 -4.97 -39.72 -16.86
CA GLN A 420 -6.26 -39.07 -16.70
C GLN A 420 -6.63 -39.02 -15.23
N TYR A 421 -7.20 -37.91 -14.76
CA TYR A 421 -7.75 -37.79 -13.40
C TYR A 421 -8.78 -36.67 -13.30
N ASN A 422 -9.55 -36.71 -12.21
CA ASN A 422 -10.48 -35.66 -11.84
C ASN A 422 -9.82 -34.73 -10.80
N LYS A 423 -9.99 -33.42 -10.94
CA LYS A 423 -9.58 -32.42 -9.97
C LYS A 423 -10.79 -31.56 -9.58
N TYR A 424 -11.17 -31.64 -8.31
CA TYR A 424 -12.17 -30.77 -7.70
C TYR A 424 -11.47 -29.72 -6.86
N SER A 425 -11.67 -28.45 -7.19
CA SER A 425 -11.07 -27.32 -6.49
C SER A 425 -12.14 -26.40 -5.90
N THR A 426 -11.93 -26.00 -4.66
CA THR A 426 -12.71 -24.96 -3.98
C THR A 426 -11.79 -23.79 -3.61
N THR A 427 -12.28 -22.56 -3.75
CA THR A 427 -11.59 -21.35 -3.27
C THR A 427 -12.57 -20.54 -2.43
N GLU A 428 -12.33 -20.48 -1.13
CA GLU A 428 -13.06 -19.69 -0.14
C GLU A 428 -12.33 -18.37 0.08
N LEU A 429 -13.05 -17.26 -0.07
CA LEU A 429 -12.54 -15.90 0.08
C LEU A 429 -13.40 -15.18 1.12
N GLY A 430 -12.76 -14.53 2.09
CA GLY A 430 -13.50 -13.92 3.19
C GLY A 430 -12.68 -12.91 3.99
N LEU A 431 -13.31 -12.42 5.07
CA LEU A 431 -12.68 -11.50 6.01
C LEU A 431 -12.51 -12.17 7.37
N ASP A 432 -11.45 -11.87 8.10
CA ASP A 432 -11.13 -12.50 9.38
C ASP A 432 -11.10 -11.51 10.55
N ASN A 433 -11.00 -12.06 11.77
CA ASN A 433 -10.86 -11.32 13.01
C ASN A 433 -12.05 -10.41 13.38
N PHE A 434 -13.27 -10.79 13.01
CA PHE A 434 -14.49 -10.08 13.41
C PHE A 434 -15.05 -10.56 14.74
N ASP A 435 -15.60 -9.63 15.52
CA ASP A 435 -16.25 -9.93 16.79
C ASP A 435 -17.72 -10.34 16.63
N THR A 436 -18.28 -10.93 17.69
CA THR A 436 -19.68 -11.37 17.71
C THR A 436 -20.65 -10.23 17.43
N LEU A 437 -20.36 -9.00 17.88
CA LEU A 437 -21.22 -7.83 17.65
C LEU A 437 -21.32 -7.49 16.17
N PHE A 438 -20.21 -7.54 15.43
CA PHE A 438 -20.21 -7.33 14.00
C PHE A 438 -20.99 -8.44 13.27
N ILE A 439 -20.73 -9.70 13.63
CA ILE A 439 -21.41 -10.86 13.02
C ILE A 439 -22.92 -10.83 13.24
N LYS A 440 -23.40 -10.47 14.44
CA LYS A 440 -24.84 -10.23 14.69
C LYS A 440 -25.42 -9.15 13.77
N LYS A 441 -24.69 -8.06 13.54
CA LYS A 441 -25.14 -6.99 12.62
C LYS A 441 -25.14 -7.41 11.15
N VAL A 442 -24.25 -8.33 10.74
CA VAL A 442 -24.18 -8.85 9.37
C VAL A 442 -25.28 -9.88 9.11
N LEU A 443 -25.44 -10.85 10.02
CA LEU A 443 -26.35 -11.99 9.86
C LEU A 443 -27.80 -11.69 10.29
N LYS A 444 -28.02 -10.70 11.16
CA LYS A 444 -29.34 -10.31 11.68
C LYS A 444 -30.11 -11.55 12.20
N GLU A 445 -31.30 -11.81 11.65
CA GLU A 445 -32.18 -12.94 12.01
C GLU A 445 -31.54 -14.31 11.72
N ASN A 446 -30.56 -14.38 10.83
CA ASN A 446 -29.86 -15.63 10.49
C ASN A 446 -28.66 -15.94 11.40
N PHE A 447 -28.44 -15.16 12.47
CA PHE A 447 -27.27 -15.32 13.33
C PHE A 447 -27.18 -16.73 13.92
N ASP A 448 -28.21 -17.21 14.61
CA ASP A 448 -28.17 -18.49 15.33
C ASP A 448 -28.00 -19.69 14.38
N SER A 449 -28.55 -19.61 13.16
CA SER A 449 -28.51 -20.70 12.19
C SER A 449 -27.18 -20.79 11.42
N ILE A 450 -26.43 -19.68 11.33
CA ILE A 450 -25.21 -19.57 10.52
C ILE A 450 -23.95 -19.48 11.39
N VAL A 451 -24.01 -18.92 12.59
CA VAL A 451 -22.81 -18.66 13.43
C VAL A 451 -22.00 -19.93 13.72
N LEU A 452 -22.66 -21.07 13.95
CA LEU A 452 -22.02 -22.38 14.19
C LEU A 452 -21.40 -23.00 12.92
N LYS A 453 -21.71 -22.46 11.74
CA LYS A 453 -21.20 -22.91 10.44
C LYS A 453 -19.99 -22.08 9.98
N ILE A 454 -19.67 -21.00 10.69
CA ILE A 454 -18.58 -20.09 10.38
C ILE A 454 -17.38 -20.44 11.26
N LYS A 455 -16.18 -20.44 10.68
CA LYS A 455 -14.92 -20.75 11.38
C LYS A 455 -14.60 -19.67 12.42
N THR A 456 -13.96 -20.06 13.53
CA THR A 456 -13.43 -19.14 14.55
C THR A 456 -11.94 -19.37 14.79
N ASN A 457 -11.23 -18.33 15.21
CA ASN A 457 -9.85 -18.44 15.70
C ASN A 457 -9.82 -18.77 17.22
N ALA A 458 -8.62 -18.95 17.77
CA ALA A 458 -8.42 -19.27 19.19
C ALA A 458 -8.99 -18.21 20.17
N ASP A 459 -9.15 -16.96 19.71
CA ASP A 459 -9.71 -15.84 20.48
C ASP A 459 -11.22 -15.64 20.24
N ASN A 460 -11.90 -16.64 19.68
CA ASN A 460 -13.33 -16.59 19.31
C ASN A 460 -13.69 -15.46 18.33
N LYS A 461 -12.75 -15.05 17.46
CA LYS A 461 -13.04 -14.17 16.33
C LYS A 461 -13.45 -14.97 15.11
N PHE A 462 -14.37 -14.43 14.32
CA PHE A 462 -15.00 -15.12 13.20
C PHE A 462 -14.29 -14.85 11.86
N PHE A 463 -14.23 -15.89 11.03
CA PHE A 463 -13.83 -15.84 9.63
C PHE A 463 -15.07 -15.78 8.75
N LEU A 464 -15.45 -14.61 8.28
CA LEU A 464 -16.66 -14.41 7.49
C LEU A 464 -16.42 -14.74 6.01
N PRO A 465 -16.97 -15.85 5.46
CA PRO A 465 -16.81 -16.16 4.05
C PRO A 465 -17.72 -15.26 3.20
N ILE A 466 -17.13 -14.58 2.22
CA ILE A 466 -17.85 -13.64 1.32
C ILE A 466 -18.11 -14.28 -0.04
N GLU A 467 -17.22 -15.18 -0.46
CA GLU A 467 -17.29 -15.84 -1.76
C GLU A 467 -16.75 -17.26 -1.70
N LEU A 468 -17.35 -18.13 -2.51
CA LEU A 468 -16.94 -19.50 -2.74
C LEU A 468 -16.94 -19.79 -4.25
N ILE A 469 -15.78 -20.15 -4.77
CA ILE A 469 -15.57 -20.58 -6.15
C ILE A 469 -15.40 -22.10 -6.15
N GLU A 470 -16.18 -22.81 -6.95
CA GLU A 470 -16.08 -24.26 -7.09
C GLU A 470 -15.86 -24.62 -8.55
N LYS A 471 -14.91 -25.53 -8.79
CA LYS A 471 -14.57 -25.98 -10.14
C LYS A 471 -14.23 -27.46 -10.13
N ASN A 472 -14.86 -28.22 -11.02
CA ASN A 472 -14.59 -29.63 -11.25
C ASN A 472 -14.10 -29.81 -12.68
N VAL A 473 -12.90 -30.33 -12.84
CA VAL A 473 -12.25 -30.54 -14.13
C VAL A 473 -11.76 -31.97 -14.27
N LYS A 474 -11.69 -32.43 -15.51
CA LYS A 474 -11.09 -33.70 -15.89
C LYS A 474 -9.87 -33.42 -16.77
N ILE A 475 -8.71 -33.91 -16.34
CA ILE A 475 -7.42 -33.67 -17.00
C ILE A 475 -7.03 -34.94 -17.73
N TYR A 476 -6.53 -34.78 -18.96
CA TYR A 476 -5.96 -35.84 -19.78
C TYR A 476 -4.59 -35.38 -20.27
N GLY A 477 -3.53 -36.13 -19.97
CA GLY A 477 -2.18 -35.83 -20.45
C GLY A 477 -1.58 -36.98 -21.23
N ASN A 478 -0.76 -36.62 -22.21
CA ASN A 478 0.06 -37.55 -22.98
C ASN A 478 1.52 -37.07 -22.96
N ASN A 479 2.37 -37.78 -22.20
CA ASN A 479 3.77 -37.41 -22.03
C ASN A 479 4.62 -37.71 -23.27
N ILE A 480 4.18 -38.59 -24.16
CA ILE A 480 4.85 -38.90 -25.43
C ILE A 480 4.64 -37.76 -26.43
N LEU A 481 3.38 -37.34 -26.59
CA LEU A 481 2.99 -36.26 -27.51
C LEU A 481 3.24 -34.86 -26.92
N LYS A 482 3.50 -34.77 -25.60
CA LYS A 482 3.60 -33.52 -24.84
C LYS A 482 2.35 -32.64 -24.99
N LYS A 483 1.18 -33.27 -25.01
CA LYS A 483 -0.14 -32.61 -25.08
C LYS A 483 -0.93 -32.85 -23.80
N GLU A 484 -1.71 -31.85 -23.41
CA GLU A 484 -2.63 -31.92 -22.28
C GLU A 484 -3.96 -31.29 -22.67
N ARG A 485 -5.06 -31.92 -22.25
CA ARG A 485 -6.43 -31.44 -22.40
C ARG A 485 -7.10 -31.35 -21.03
N ILE A 486 -7.80 -30.25 -20.81
CA ILE A 486 -8.55 -30.00 -19.58
C ILE A 486 -10.01 -29.76 -19.95
N ASP A 487 -10.90 -30.64 -19.50
CA ASP A 487 -12.34 -30.49 -19.68
C ASP A 487 -12.97 -29.96 -18.38
N ILE A 488 -13.72 -28.86 -18.47
CA ILE A 488 -14.48 -28.32 -17.33
C ILE A 488 -15.84 -29.03 -17.29
N GLU A 489 -16.07 -29.85 -16.26
CA GLU A 489 -17.34 -30.57 -16.10
C GLU A 489 -18.38 -29.72 -15.36
N GLY A 490 -17.94 -28.85 -14.46
CA GLY A 490 -18.78 -27.87 -13.77
C GLY A 490 -17.97 -26.76 -13.11
N GLN A 491 -18.51 -25.54 -13.10
CA GLN A 491 -17.95 -24.38 -12.40
C GLN A 491 -19.08 -23.49 -11.88
N ARG A 492 -18.98 -23.01 -10.63
CA ARG A 492 -19.89 -22.00 -10.10
C ARG A 492 -19.17 -21.03 -9.15
N ILE A 493 -19.72 -19.83 -9.06
CA ILE A 493 -19.26 -18.77 -8.16
C ILE A 493 -20.45 -18.33 -7.32
N THR A 494 -20.34 -18.43 -6.00
CA THR A 494 -21.38 -18.01 -5.05
C THR A 494 -20.84 -16.91 -4.17
N GLY A 495 -21.56 -15.80 -3.98
CA GLY A 495 -21.17 -14.71 -3.06
C GLY A 495 -21.30 -13.32 -3.67
N ILE A 496 -20.63 -12.34 -3.04
CA ILE A 496 -20.45 -11.01 -3.64
C ILE A 496 -19.37 -11.15 -4.69
N LYS A 497 -19.78 -11.22 -5.96
CA LYS A 497 -18.85 -11.26 -7.09
C LYS A 497 -17.88 -10.11 -6.95
N GLN A 498 -16.60 -10.45 -6.88
CA GLN A 498 -15.54 -9.46 -6.71
C GLN A 498 -15.58 -8.45 -7.84
N GLN A 499 -15.56 -7.19 -7.45
CA GLN A 499 -15.20 -6.10 -8.33
C GLN A 499 -13.84 -5.61 -7.83
N GLY A 500 -12.83 -5.61 -8.70
CA GLY A 500 -11.52 -5.01 -8.40
C GLY A 500 -10.34 -5.96 -8.57
N GLN A 501 -9.19 -5.39 -8.91
CA GLN A 501 -7.96 -6.15 -9.18
C GLN A 501 -7.43 -6.87 -7.93
N ILE A 502 -7.57 -6.28 -6.74
CA ILE A 502 -6.93 -6.76 -5.51
C ILE A 502 -7.37 -8.17 -5.09
N PHE A 503 -8.65 -8.50 -5.22
CA PHE A 503 -9.14 -9.82 -4.85
C PHE A 503 -8.74 -10.90 -5.86
N LYS A 504 -8.67 -10.54 -7.15
CA LYS A 504 -8.13 -11.41 -8.19
C LYS A 504 -6.65 -11.67 -8.01
N ASP A 505 -5.87 -10.68 -7.57
CA ASP A 505 -4.45 -10.86 -7.24
C ASP A 505 -4.26 -11.82 -6.06
N ILE A 506 -5.14 -11.69 -5.05
CA ILE A 506 -5.21 -12.57 -3.90
C ILE A 506 -5.59 -14.01 -4.32
N GLU A 507 -6.59 -14.20 -5.17
CA GLU A 507 -6.95 -15.51 -5.74
C GLU A 507 -5.80 -16.10 -6.58
N ALA A 508 -5.19 -15.27 -7.43
CA ALA A 508 -4.07 -15.62 -8.29
C ALA A 508 -2.82 -16.06 -7.53
N THR A 509 -2.72 -15.75 -6.23
CA THR A 509 -1.60 -16.12 -5.36
C THR A 509 -1.42 -17.64 -5.26
N PHE A 510 -2.52 -18.40 -5.26
CA PHE A 510 -2.53 -19.84 -4.97
C PHE A 510 -2.69 -20.71 -6.21
N ARG A 511 -2.00 -20.33 -7.28
CA ARG A 511 -1.87 -21.18 -8.47
C ARG A 511 -1.05 -22.43 -8.15
N GLU A 512 -1.07 -23.38 -9.08
CA GLU A 512 -0.41 -24.67 -8.91
C GLU A 512 1.09 -24.48 -8.61
N ILE A 513 1.47 -24.73 -7.36
CA ILE A 513 2.86 -24.67 -6.91
C ILE A 513 3.49 -26.03 -7.14
N ASP A 514 4.50 -26.10 -8.00
CA ASP A 514 5.41 -27.23 -8.06
C ASP A 514 6.57 -27.01 -7.09
N VAL A 515 6.61 -27.85 -6.05
CA VAL A 515 7.66 -27.78 -5.02
C VAL A 515 9.01 -28.30 -5.53
N TYR A 516 9.04 -29.09 -6.61
CA TYR A 516 10.28 -29.62 -7.19
C TYR A 516 11.06 -28.60 -8.02
N GLU A 517 10.44 -27.48 -8.37
CA GLU A 517 11.12 -26.34 -8.97
C GLU A 517 12.06 -25.66 -7.97
N ASP A 518 13.17 -25.11 -8.46
CA ASP A 518 14.17 -24.48 -7.59
C ASP A 518 13.64 -23.19 -6.92
N ASN A 519 12.71 -22.49 -7.58
CA ASN A 519 12.07 -21.29 -7.06
C ASN A 519 10.55 -21.38 -7.26
N ILE A 520 9.81 -20.91 -6.26
CA ILE A 520 8.35 -20.82 -6.25
C ILE A 520 7.98 -19.34 -6.30
N THR A 521 7.24 -18.92 -7.33
CA THR A 521 6.79 -17.54 -7.49
C THR A 521 5.43 -17.36 -6.85
N ILE A 522 5.33 -16.48 -5.84
CA ILE A 522 4.10 -16.16 -5.12
C ILE A 522 4.01 -14.64 -5.01
N LEU A 523 2.88 -14.04 -5.41
CA LEU A 523 2.68 -12.57 -5.39
C LEU A 523 3.82 -11.79 -6.11
N ASN A 524 4.31 -12.33 -7.23
CA ASN A 524 5.49 -11.83 -7.95
C ASN A 524 6.76 -11.72 -7.10
N LYS A 525 6.88 -12.52 -6.04
CA LYS A 525 8.09 -12.69 -5.27
C LYS A 525 8.61 -14.11 -5.44
N ASN A 526 9.91 -14.24 -5.55
CA ASN A 526 10.57 -15.53 -5.68
C ASN A 526 10.92 -16.07 -4.30
N PHE A 527 10.35 -17.22 -3.96
CA PHE A 527 10.69 -18.00 -2.79
C PHE A 527 11.61 -19.15 -3.21
N VAL A 528 12.71 -19.36 -2.51
CA VAL A 528 13.56 -20.52 -2.77
C VAL A 528 12.81 -21.77 -2.32
N SER A 529 12.66 -22.80 -3.16
CA SER A 529 12.01 -24.04 -2.72
C SER A 529 12.81 -24.73 -1.62
N PRO A 530 12.17 -25.30 -0.58
CA PRO A 530 12.88 -26.07 0.44
C PRO A 530 13.54 -27.32 -0.12
N ILE A 531 13.17 -27.81 -1.30
CA ILE A 531 13.85 -28.92 -1.98
C ILE A 531 14.72 -28.47 -3.15
N SER A 532 15.00 -27.17 -3.27
CA SER A 532 15.92 -26.62 -4.28
C SER A 532 17.33 -27.20 -4.14
N THR A 533 18.01 -27.34 -5.28
CA THR A 533 19.46 -27.61 -5.37
C THR A 533 20.31 -26.54 -4.65
N GLN A 534 19.79 -25.32 -4.56
CA GLN A 534 20.39 -24.20 -3.82
C GLN A 534 19.80 -24.03 -2.41
N GLY A 535 18.93 -24.93 -1.96
CA GLY A 535 18.19 -24.84 -0.70
C GLY A 535 19.09 -24.69 0.52
N PHE A 536 20.25 -25.36 0.55
CA PHE A 536 21.28 -25.19 1.60
C PHE A 536 21.93 -23.80 1.65
N GLY A 537 21.62 -22.89 0.72
CA GLY A 537 21.94 -21.47 0.80
C GLY A 537 20.94 -20.70 1.66
N SER A 538 19.67 -21.11 1.63
CA SER A 538 18.52 -20.41 2.20
C SER A 538 17.98 -21.06 3.48
N TYR A 539 18.17 -22.36 3.65
CA TYR A 539 17.61 -23.17 4.72
C TYR A 539 18.69 -23.89 5.53
N ASP A 540 18.36 -24.16 6.79
CA ASP A 540 19.00 -25.17 7.61
C ASP A 540 18.03 -26.37 7.72
N TYR A 541 18.56 -27.58 7.53
CA TYR A 541 17.78 -28.83 7.51
C TYR A 541 18.08 -29.69 8.72
N GLU A 542 17.05 -30.36 9.24
CA GLU A 542 17.14 -31.32 10.34
C GLU A 542 16.41 -32.60 9.95
N LEU A 543 17.14 -33.72 9.92
CA LEU A 543 16.54 -35.04 9.73
C LEU A 543 15.86 -35.45 11.04
N SER A 544 14.54 -35.58 11.02
CA SER A 544 13.76 -36.20 12.08
C SER A 544 13.82 -37.73 11.97
N ASP A 545 13.49 -38.44 13.05
CA ASP A 545 13.59 -39.91 13.10
C ASP A 545 12.78 -40.58 11.98
N SER A 546 13.26 -41.73 11.46
CA SER A 546 12.61 -42.39 10.32
C SER A 546 11.40 -43.19 10.77
N THR A 547 10.26 -43.03 10.09
CA THR A 547 9.02 -43.77 10.38
C THR A 547 8.85 -44.96 9.43
N TYR A 548 8.29 -46.05 9.95
CA TYR A 548 7.88 -47.21 9.15
C TYR A 548 6.36 -47.27 9.09
N VAL A 549 5.79 -47.15 7.89
CA VAL A 549 4.33 -47.27 7.68
C VAL A 549 4.09 -48.32 6.62
N GLY A 550 3.38 -49.40 6.97
CA GLY A 550 3.10 -50.52 6.06
C GLY A 550 4.35 -51.24 5.54
N GLY A 551 5.40 -51.39 6.37
CA GLY A 551 6.67 -52.04 5.99
C GLY A 551 7.59 -51.19 5.10
N LYS A 552 7.18 -49.97 4.71
CA LYS A 552 7.99 -49.03 3.93
C LYS A 552 8.60 -47.97 4.85
N LYS A 553 9.87 -47.62 4.60
CA LYS A 553 10.63 -46.62 5.37
C LYS A 553 10.46 -45.22 4.77
N TYR A 554 10.25 -44.24 5.63
CA TYR A 554 10.12 -42.83 5.27
C TYR A 554 11.11 -41.96 6.05
N TYR A 555 11.65 -40.93 5.39
CA TYR A 555 12.48 -39.91 5.99
C TYR A 555 11.66 -38.63 6.17
N SER A 556 11.62 -38.10 7.39
CA SER A 556 11.01 -36.79 7.67
C SER A 556 12.10 -35.75 7.87
N ILE A 557 12.06 -34.67 7.09
CA ILE A 557 13.04 -33.58 7.14
C ILE A 557 12.33 -32.29 7.50
N ARG A 558 12.79 -31.63 8.56
CA ARG A 558 12.39 -30.28 8.93
C ARG A 558 13.35 -29.28 8.29
N PHE A 559 12.82 -28.14 7.86
CA PHE A 559 13.62 -27.05 7.29
C PHE A 559 13.24 -25.71 7.89
N PHE A 560 14.24 -24.87 8.10
CA PHE A 560 14.11 -23.56 8.72
C PHE A 560 14.87 -22.52 7.89
N PRO A 561 14.31 -21.32 7.67
CA PRO A 561 14.97 -20.30 6.92
C PRO A 561 16.13 -19.73 7.73
N ARG A 562 17.29 -19.56 7.07
CA ARG A 562 18.48 -18.96 7.69
C ARG A 562 18.26 -17.52 8.10
N ASN A 563 17.36 -16.82 7.41
CA ASN A 563 16.92 -15.49 7.75
C ASN A 563 15.39 -15.43 7.61
N THR A 564 14.69 -15.25 8.73
CA THR A 564 13.22 -15.19 8.78
C THR A 564 12.63 -13.97 8.08
N ARG A 565 13.45 -13.02 7.58
CA ARG A 565 13.00 -11.89 6.78
C ARG A 565 13.03 -12.13 5.27
N ASP A 566 13.81 -13.12 4.82
CA ASP A 566 13.96 -13.43 3.39
C ASP A 566 12.73 -14.22 2.89
N PHE A 567 12.44 -14.13 1.59
CA PHE A 567 11.35 -14.88 0.95
C PHE A 567 11.67 -16.38 0.92
N SER A 568 11.20 -17.05 1.96
CA SER A 568 11.57 -18.41 2.30
C SER A 568 10.47 -19.04 3.15
N PHE A 569 10.49 -20.35 3.26
CA PHE A 569 9.52 -21.12 4.04
C PHE A 569 10.13 -21.74 5.29
N ARG A 570 9.29 -22.19 6.20
CA ARG A 570 9.66 -23.18 7.22
C ARG A 570 8.63 -24.29 7.17
N GLY A 571 8.99 -25.45 7.70
CA GLY A 571 8.06 -26.58 7.74
C GLY A 571 8.78 -27.91 7.73
N ASN A 572 8.10 -28.91 7.19
CA ASN A 572 8.61 -30.26 7.07
C ASN A 572 8.18 -30.91 5.76
N PHE A 573 8.92 -31.92 5.35
CA PHE A 573 8.49 -32.80 4.29
C PHE A 573 8.91 -34.24 4.55
N THR A 574 8.13 -35.17 4.01
CA THR A 574 8.34 -36.61 4.15
C THR A 574 8.64 -37.22 2.80
N VAL A 575 9.62 -38.12 2.78
CA VAL A 575 10.15 -38.73 1.57
C VAL A 575 10.21 -40.24 1.72
N ALA A 576 9.75 -40.97 0.71
CA ALA A 576 9.86 -42.43 0.67
C ALA A 576 11.32 -42.88 0.44
N ALA A 577 11.82 -43.81 1.25
CA ALA A 577 13.24 -44.21 1.23
C ALA A 577 13.66 -45.02 -0.02
N ASN A 578 12.72 -45.67 -0.70
CA ASN A 578 12.99 -46.50 -1.88
C ASN A 578 13.33 -45.65 -3.12
N ASN A 579 12.59 -44.56 -3.36
CA ASN A 579 12.67 -43.77 -4.59
C ASN A 579 12.96 -42.27 -4.36
N PHE A 580 13.01 -41.84 -3.10
CA PHE A 580 13.23 -40.44 -2.72
C PHE A 580 12.14 -39.49 -3.24
N ALA A 581 10.91 -39.99 -3.36
CA ALA A 581 9.75 -39.19 -3.73
C ALA A 581 9.07 -38.55 -2.53
N LEU A 582 8.59 -37.33 -2.71
CA LEU A 582 7.81 -36.60 -1.72
C LEU A 582 6.45 -37.27 -1.53
N THR A 583 6.10 -37.57 -0.28
CA THR A 583 4.76 -38.09 0.10
C THR A 583 3.91 -37.02 0.77
N GLU A 584 4.54 -36.12 1.51
CA GLU A 584 3.89 -34.98 2.15
C GLU A 584 4.88 -33.82 2.24
N ILE A 585 4.39 -32.61 2.07
CA ILE A 585 5.10 -31.38 2.42
C ILE A 585 4.12 -30.39 3.03
N GLU A 586 4.50 -29.84 4.17
CA GLU A 586 3.79 -28.76 4.84
C GLU A 586 4.77 -27.62 5.07
N MET A 587 4.41 -26.43 4.59
CA MET A 587 5.29 -25.28 4.66
C MET A 587 4.51 -23.99 4.88
N ASP A 588 5.03 -23.13 5.75
CA ASP A 588 4.47 -21.81 6.05
C ASP A 588 5.52 -20.70 5.95
N THR A 589 5.06 -19.47 5.80
CA THR A 589 5.95 -18.31 5.75
C THR A 589 6.31 -17.80 7.14
N PRO A 590 7.55 -17.38 7.40
CA PRO A 590 7.91 -16.80 8.69
C PRO A 590 7.13 -15.51 8.99
N LYS A 591 6.64 -15.34 10.22
CA LYS A 591 5.91 -14.13 10.66
C LYS A 591 6.64 -12.80 10.39
N LYS A 592 7.99 -12.81 10.44
CA LYS A 592 8.84 -11.62 10.24
C LYS A 592 9.25 -11.38 8.78
N MET A 593 8.72 -12.16 7.83
CA MET A 593 9.06 -12.05 6.43
C MET A 593 8.77 -10.65 5.88
N ASN A 594 9.69 -10.11 5.07
CA ASN A 594 9.60 -8.80 4.44
C ASN A 594 8.64 -8.81 3.23
N LEU A 595 7.39 -9.25 3.44
CA LEU A 595 6.31 -9.27 2.47
C LEU A 595 5.16 -8.38 2.96
N ASN A 596 4.70 -7.47 2.11
CA ASN A 596 3.63 -6.55 2.47
C ASN A 596 2.29 -7.25 2.44
N PHE A 597 1.34 -6.74 3.22
CA PHE A 597 -0.04 -7.20 3.30
C PHE A 597 -0.27 -8.67 3.68
N VAL A 598 0.78 -9.46 3.89
CA VAL A 598 0.69 -10.90 4.18
C VAL A 598 1.08 -11.17 5.62
N ARG A 599 0.14 -11.66 6.41
CA ARG A 599 0.37 -12.15 7.78
C ARG A 599 0.96 -13.55 7.75
N ASN A 600 0.35 -14.45 6.97
CA ASN A 600 0.82 -15.82 6.81
C ASN A 600 0.38 -16.44 5.47
N LEU A 601 1.24 -17.27 4.89
CA LEU A 601 0.89 -18.19 3.80
C LEU A 601 1.25 -19.61 4.25
N THR A 602 0.32 -20.55 4.10
CA THR A 602 0.51 -21.97 4.41
C THR A 602 0.19 -22.82 3.19
N PHE A 603 1.01 -23.85 2.98
CA PHE A 603 0.91 -24.76 1.86
C PHE A 603 1.02 -26.19 2.40
N LYS A 604 0.07 -27.04 2.04
CA LYS A 604 0.11 -28.47 2.33
C LYS A 604 -0.13 -29.24 1.05
N LYS A 605 0.72 -30.21 0.76
CA LYS A 605 0.56 -31.13 -0.38
C LYS A 605 0.79 -32.55 0.08
N THR A 606 -0.12 -33.46 -0.31
CA THR A 606 0.00 -34.90 -0.05
C THR A 606 -0.05 -35.68 -1.35
N PHE A 607 0.72 -36.76 -1.39
CA PHE A 607 0.86 -37.64 -2.55
C PHE A 607 0.66 -39.09 -2.14
N GLU A 608 -0.01 -39.86 -3.01
CA GLU A 608 -0.12 -41.31 -2.91
C GLU A 608 1.03 -41.99 -3.66
N VAL A 609 1.61 -43.03 -3.09
CA VAL A 609 2.61 -43.87 -3.78
C VAL A 609 1.92 -45.09 -4.39
N LYS A 610 1.61 -45.02 -5.70
CA LYS A 610 0.90 -46.10 -6.41
C LYS A 610 1.80 -47.32 -6.69
N ASN A 611 3.07 -47.08 -7.00
CA ASN A 611 4.11 -48.10 -7.13
C ASN A 611 5.48 -47.50 -6.83
N ASP A 612 6.57 -48.25 -7.00
CA ASP A 612 7.93 -47.79 -6.67
C ASP A 612 8.39 -46.55 -7.46
N SER A 613 7.65 -46.10 -8.49
CA SER A 613 8.07 -44.97 -9.33
C SER A 613 6.99 -43.90 -9.56
N ILE A 614 5.70 -44.22 -9.45
CA ILE A 614 4.60 -43.29 -9.76
C ILE A 614 3.92 -42.84 -8.47
N TYR A 615 3.87 -41.52 -8.28
CA TYR A 615 3.18 -40.86 -7.18
C TYR A 615 2.18 -39.86 -7.73
N LEU A 616 1.04 -39.79 -7.05
CA LEU A 616 -0.14 -39.10 -7.53
C LEU A 616 -0.54 -38.05 -6.50
N PRO A 617 -0.72 -36.77 -6.89
CA PRO A 617 -1.30 -35.78 -6.00
C PRO A 617 -2.62 -36.29 -5.42
N LEU A 618 -2.86 -36.06 -4.13
CA LEU A 618 -4.13 -36.41 -3.47
C LEU A 618 -4.87 -35.15 -3.01
N LEU A 619 -4.14 -34.27 -2.32
CA LEU A 619 -4.66 -33.04 -1.76
C LEU A 619 -3.61 -31.94 -1.89
N ASN A 620 -4.02 -30.78 -2.40
CA ASN A 620 -3.33 -29.53 -2.16
C ASN A 620 -4.22 -28.62 -1.33
N GLU A 621 -3.67 -28.03 -0.28
CA GLU A 621 -4.33 -26.99 0.51
C GLU A 621 -3.43 -25.76 0.56
N TYR A 622 -4.01 -24.61 0.25
CA TYR A 622 -3.34 -23.32 0.24
C TYR A 622 -4.14 -22.37 1.13
N LYS A 623 -3.47 -21.73 2.09
CA LYS A 623 -4.08 -20.75 2.98
C LYS A 623 -3.31 -19.45 2.94
N GLY A 624 -4.02 -18.35 2.75
CA GLY A 624 -3.48 -16.99 2.80
C GLY A 624 -4.22 -16.15 3.81
N ASP A 625 -3.46 -15.41 4.61
CA ASP A 625 -3.95 -14.45 5.58
C ASP A 625 -3.31 -13.09 5.28
N PHE A 626 -4.16 -12.09 5.03
CA PHE A 626 -3.82 -10.78 4.53
C PHE A 626 -4.33 -9.66 5.45
N THR A 627 -3.53 -8.61 5.62
CA THR A 627 -3.85 -7.48 6.51
C THR A 627 -3.39 -6.15 5.92
N LEU A 628 -4.07 -5.06 6.27
CA LEU A 628 -3.80 -3.76 5.64
C LEU A 628 -2.70 -2.97 6.35
N LEU A 629 -2.73 -2.88 7.68
CA LEU A 629 -1.90 -1.95 8.45
C LEU A 629 -0.70 -2.64 9.10
N THR A 630 -0.93 -3.76 9.79
CA THR A 630 0.11 -4.47 10.56
C THR A 630 -0.02 -5.98 10.46
N LYS A 631 1.00 -6.73 10.88
CA LYS A 631 0.94 -8.20 10.96
C LYS A 631 0.42 -8.73 12.30
N ASP A 632 -0.31 -7.91 13.06
CA ASP A 632 -0.93 -8.33 14.31
C ASP A 632 -2.05 -9.34 14.02
N GLU A 633 -2.10 -10.43 14.79
CA GLU A 633 -3.10 -11.51 14.66
C GLU A 633 -4.50 -11.08 15.08
N THR A 634 -4.63 -9.95 15.79
CA THR A 634 -5.92 -9.39 16.21
C THR A 634 -6.50 -8.39 15.20
N GLU A 635 -5.71 -7.95 14.22
CA GLU A 635 -6.13 -6.98 13.20
C GLU A 635 -7.13 -7.61 12.23
N LYS A 636 -8.17 -6.88 11.83
CA LYS A 636 -9.10 -7.33 10.79
C LYS A 636 -8.38 -7.44 9.45
N GLY A 637 -8.61 -8.52 8.74
CA GLY A 637 -7.95 -8.83 7.48
C GLY A 637 -8.86 -9.54 6.49
N ALA A 638 -8.22 -10.10 5.48
CA ALA A 638 -8.83 -10.94 4.46
C ALA A 638 -8.10 -12.27 4.40
N TYR A 639 -8.80 -13.33 4.05
CA TYR A 639 -8.21 -14.65 3.91
C TYR A 639 -8.63 -15.35 2.63
N VAL A 640 -7.81 -16.32 2.24
CA VAL A 640 -8.08 -17.25 1.15
C VAL A 640 -7.80 -18.66 1.62
N ILE A 641 -8.71 -19.58 1.32
CA ILE A 641 -8.46 -21.00 1.47
C ILE A 641 -8.77 -21.66 0.13
N LYS A 642 -7.77 -22.23 -0.51
CA LYS A 642 -7.92 -23.00 -1.73
C LYS A 642 -7.61 -24.47 -1.45
N THR A 643 -8.52 -25.35 -1.82
CA THR A 643 -8.38 -26.79 -1.63
C THR A 643 -8.55 -27.48 -2.97
N GLU A 644 -7.61 -28.34 -3.37
CA GLU A 644 -7.66 -29.13 -4.59
C GLU A 644 -7.59 -30.62 -4.22
N LYS A 645 -8.65 -31.38 -4.52
CA LYS A 645 -8.71 -32.83 -4.32
C LYS A 645 -8.62 -33.53 -5.67
N PHE A 646 -7.79 -34.57 -5.72
CA PHE A 646 -7.52 -35.33 -6.94
C PHE A 646 -8.03 -36.76 -6.79
N SER A 647 -8.69 -37.29 -7.82
CA SER A 647 -9.27 -38.63 -7.78
C SER A 647 -9.35 -39.29 -9.15
N ASN A 648 -9.70 -40.58 -9.18
CA ASN A 648 -9.98 -41.35 -10.41
C ASN A 648 -8.82 -41.39 -11.41
N TYR A 649 -7.61 -41.69 -10.92
CA TYR A 649 -6.42 -41.80 -11.76
C TYR A 649 -6.43 -43.03 -12.67
N VAL A 650 -6.41 -42.81 -13.98
CA VAL A 650 -6.18 -43.82 -15.02
C VAL A 650 -4.83 -43.55 -15.68
N LEU A 651 -3.96 -44.55 -15.73
CA LEU A 651 -2.61 -44.41 -16.27
C LEU A 651 -2.42 -45.33 -17.48
N ASN A 652 -1.58 -44.90 -18.42
CA ASN A 652 -1.18 -45.65 -19.61
C ASN A 652 -2.33 -46.07 -20.53
N ALA A 653 -3.40 -45.27 -20.59
CA ALA A 653 -4.52 -45.44 -21.51
C ALA A 653 -4.52 -44.31 -22.57
N PRO A 654 -3.75 -44.44 -23.67
CA PRO A 654 -3.65 -43.40 -24.69
C PRO A 654 -4.98 -43.15 -25.41
N LYS A 655 -5.21 -41.89 -25.77
CA LYS A 655 -6.26 -41.47 -26.72
C LYS A 655 -5.63 -41.12 -28.07
N GLU A 656 -6.46 -40.99 -29.10
CA GLU A 656 -6.00 -40.50 -30.41
C GLU A 656 -5.42 -39.09 -30.30
N ASP A 657 -4.46 -38.75 -31.18
CA ASP A 657 -3.78 -37.45 -31.12
C ASP A 657 -4.77 -36.27 -31.20
N ARG A 658 -5.74 -36.37 -32.11
CA ARG A 658 -6.82 -35.38 -32.31
C ARG A 658 -7.63 -35.10 -31.03
N PHE A 659 -7.80 -36.09 -30.16
CA PHE A 659 -8.53 -35.91 -28.90
C PHE A 659 -7.86 -34.85 -28.00
N TYR A 660 -6.53 -34.77 -28.01
CA TYR A 660 -5.78 -33.82 -27.20
C TYR A 660 -5.73 -32.42 -27.82
N ASP A 661 -6.02 -32.29 -29.12
CA ASP A 661 -6.09 -31.00 -29.82
C ASP A 661 -7.43 -30.28 -29.63
N GLU A 662 -8.47 -31.01 -29.21
CA GLU A 662 -9.75 -30.44 -28.84
C GLU A 662 -9.63 -29.66 -27.52
N SER A 663 -9.72 -28.33 -27.59
CA SER A 663 -9.78 -27.46 -26.40
C SER A 663 -11.19 -26.88 -26.23
N ILE A 664 -11.88 -27.22 -25.13
CA ILE A 664 -13.10 -26.52 -24.73
C ILE A 664 -12.69 -25.31 -23.90
N GLN A 665 -12.49 -24.16 -24.56
CA GLN A 665 -12.21 -22.91 -23.84
C GLN A 665 -13.48 -22.35 -23.23
N GLN A 666 -13.38 -21.90 -21.98
CA GLN A 666 -14.47 -21.16 -21.34
C GLN A 666 -14.56 -19.76 -21.97
N VAL A 667 -15.70 -19.46 -22.59
CA VAL A 667 -15.98 -18.17 -23.24
C VAL A 667 -17.00 -17.33 -22.48
N ASN A 668 -17.65 -17.90 -21.45
CA ASN A 668 -18.62 -17.22 -20.60
C ASN A 668 -18.48 -17.72 -19.15
N ALA A 669 -18.62 -16.82 -18.17
CA ALA A 669 -18.60 -17.11 -16.75
C ALA A 669 -19.53 -18.26 -16.34
N ASN A 670 -20.74 -18.34 -16.92
CA ASN A 670 -21.77 -19.31 -16.54
C ASN A 670 -21.86 -20.53 -17.48
N GLN A 671 -20.93 -20.69 -18.43
CA GLN A 671 -20.97 -21.76 -19.45
C GLN A 671 -21.01 -23.17 -18.86
N PHE A 672 -20.35 -23.37 -17.72
CA PHE A 672 -20.24 -24.67 -17.03
C PHE A 672 -21.02 -24.69 -15.72
N GLU A 673 -22.00 -23.79 -15.56
CA GLU A 673 -22.83 -23.79 -14.35
C GLU A 673 -23.66 -25.08 -14.28
N ARG A 674 -23.75 -25.64 -13.07
CA ARG A 674 -24.47 -26.89 -12.76
C ARG A 674 -25.39 -26.65 -11.58
N ASP A 675 -26.46 -27.44 -11.51
CA ASP A 675 -27.44 -27.37 -10.43
C ASP A 675 -26.86 -27.75 -9.05
N THR A 676 -27.62 -27.45 -8.01
CA THR A 676 -27.22 -27.72 -6.63
C THR A 676 -27.09 -29.23 -6.33
N VAL A 677 -27.81 -30.11 -7.05
CA VAL A 677 -27.77 -31.56 -6.83
C VAL A 677 -26.39 -32.10 -7.22
N TYR A 678 -25.89 -31.71 -8.40
CA TYR A 678 -24.55 -32.06 -8.88
C TYR A 678 -23.45 -31.67 -7.88
N TRP A 679 -23.54 -30.47 -7.27
CA TRP A 679 -22.53 -30.03 -6.31
C TRP A 679 -22.65 -30.72 -4.95
N ASN A 680 -23.86 -31.04 -4.49
CA ASN A 680 -24.08 -31.70 -3.20
C ASN A 680 -23.39 -33.07 -3.08
N GLU A 681 -23.20 -33.78 -4.20
CA GLU A 681 -22.49 -35.06 -4.27
C GLU A 681 -20.97 -34.92 -4.12
N LYS A 682 -20.41 -33.77 -4.54
CA LYS A 682 -18.96 -33.50 -4.50
C LYS A 682 -18.50 -32.81 -3.23
N GLN A 683 -19.38 -32.05 -2.59
CA GLN A 683 -19.08 -31.27 -1.40
C GLN A 683 -19.04 -32.11 -0.12
N ASP A 684 -18.00 -31.88 0.68
CA ASP A 684 -18.01 -32.29 2.09
C ASP A 684 -18.87 -31.36 2.96
N GLN A 685 -19.03 -31.71 4.23
CA GLN A 685 -19.87 -30.96 5.16
C GLN A 685 -19.35 -29.54 5.43
N GLU A 686 -18.03 -29.33 5.36
CA GLU A 686 -17.41 -28.02 5.56
C GLU A 686 -17.77 -27.07 4.41
N ILE A 687 -17.61 -27.51 3.16
CA ILE A 687 -17.97 -26.71 1.99
C ILE A 687 -19.48 -26.44 1.93
N LYS A 688 -20.33 -27.40 2.34
CA LYS A 688 -21.78 -27.18 2.47
C LYS A 688 -22.12 -26.09 3.48
N ASN A 689 -21.37 -26.00 4.57
CA ASN A 689 -21.53 -24.96 5.59
C ASN A 689 -21.10 -23.59 5.06
N VAL A 690 -19.96 -23.51 4.37
CA VAL A 690 -19.47 -22.28 3.73
C VAL A 690 -20.47 -21.78 2.68
N TYR A 691 -20.97 -22.66 1.80
CA TYR A 691 -21.97 -22.31 0.79
C TYR A 691 -23.24 -21.70 1.40
N LYS A 692 -23.74 -22.27 2.51
CA LYS A 692 -24.90 -21.72 3.24
C LYS A 692 -24.60 -20.36 3.85
N ALA A 693 -23.43 -20.19 4.45
CA ALA A 693 -23.02 -18.92 5.06
C ALA A 693 -22.91 -17.81 3.99
N VAL A 694 -22.19 -18.07 2.90
CA VAL A 694 -21.97 -17.11 1.80
C VAL A 694 -23.31 -16.66 1.19
N ASN A 695 -24.26 -17.57 1.01
CA ASN A 695 -25.59 -17.23 0.46
C ASN A 695 -26.41 -16.28 1.33
N VAL A 696 -26.19 -16.28 2.65
CA VAL A 696 -26.83 -15.31 3.56
C VAL A 696 -26.04 -14.00 3.58
N ILE A 697 -24.70 -14.10 3.61
CA ILE A 697 -23.80 -12.95 3.76
C ILE A 697 -23.85 -12.03 2.53
N LYS A 698 -24.02 -12.60 1.33
CA LYS A 698 -23.99 -11.84 0.06
C LYS A 698 -25.01 -10.70 -0.02
N ASP A 699 -26.11 -10.82 0.73
CA ASP A 699 -27.19 -9.83 0.72
C ASP A 699 -27.02 -8.73 1.77
N SER A 700 -26.00 -8.83 2.64
CA SER A 700 -25.71 -7.85 3.68
C SER A 700 -25.21 -6.52 3.13
N GLU A 701 -25.90 -5.43 3.46
CA GLU A 701 -25.50 -4.06 3.11
C GLU A 701 -24.08 -3.71 3.58
N LYS A 702 -23.69 -4.18 4.77
CA LYS A 702 -22.37 -3.90 5.34
C LYS A 702 -21.25 -4.48 4.50
N ILE A 703 -21.42 -5.71 4.02
CA ILE A 703 -20.41 -6.38 3.22
C ILE A 703 -20.34 -5.77 1.81
N LYS A 704 -21.50 -5.39 1.24
CA LYS A 704 -21.55 -4.61 0.00
C LYS A 704 -20.79 -3.28 0.14
N THR A 705 -20.95 -2.57 1.25
CA THR A 705 -20.19 -1.33 1.52
C THR A 705 -18.68 -1.58 1.59
N ILE A 706 -18.23 -2.59 2.33
CA ILE A 706 -16.80 -2.94 2.42
C ILE A 706 -16.23 -3.28 1.04
N SER A 707 -16.95 -4.12 0.27
CA SER A 707 -16.55 -4.50 -1.09
C SER A 707 -16.44 -3.28 -2.01
N ASN A 708 -17.42 -2.38 -1.99
CA ASN A 708 -17.43 -1.17 -2.80
C ASN A 708 -16.29 -0.20 -2.42
N THR A 709 -15.94 -0.12 -1.14
CA THR A 709 -14.78 0.68 -0.68
C THR A 709 -13.46 0.09 -1.18
N MET A 710 -13.29 -1.23 -1.09
CA MET A 710 -12.10 -1.90 -1.63
C MET A 710 -12.00 -1.72 -3.14
N TYR A 711 -13.12 -1.75 -3.85
CA TYR A 711 -13.18 -1.48 -5.29
C TYR A 711 -12.78 -0.04 -5.63
N LEU A 712 -13.30 0.95 -4.91
CA LEU A 712 -12.92 2.35 -5.10
C LEU A 712 -11.42 2.58 -4.87
N LEU A 713 -10.87 2.04 -3.79
CA LEU A 713 -9.45 2.20 -3.46
C LEU A 713 -8.52 1.51 -4.47
N SER A 714 -8.97 0.43 -5.10
CA SER A 714 -8.19 -0.32 -6.09
C SER A 714 -8.36 0.23 -7.52
N ASP A 715 -9.60 0.30 -8.02
CA ASP A 715 -9.89 0.63 -9.42
C ASP A 715 -10.22 2.12 -9.62
N GLY A 716 -10.49 2.89 -8.57
CA GLY A 716 -10.77 4.33 -8.65
C GLY A 716 -12.18 4.70 -9.13
N TYR A 717 -13.12 3.76 -9.16
CA TYR A 717 -14.50 3.98 -9.61
C TYR A 717 -15.51 3.82 -8.47
N ILE A 718 -16.53 4.68 -8.48
CA ILE A 718 -17.68 4.63 -7.57
C ILE A 718 -18.90 4.18 -8.36
N GLN A 719 -19.58 3.13 -7.90
CA GLN A 719 -20.86 2.71 -8.45
C GLN A 719 -21.96 3.69 -8.01
N LEU A 720 -22.55 4.44 -8.94
CA LEU A 720 -23.61 5.41 -8.65
C LEU A 720 -25.00 4.77 -8.77
N THR A 721 -25.26 4.05 -9.85
CA THR A 721 -26.50 3.30 -10.10
C THR A 721 -26.18 1.96 -10.77
N LYS A 722 -27.15 1.04 -10.87
CA LYS A 722 -26.96 -0.19 -11.64
C LYS A 722 -26.76 0.17 -13.13
N GLY A 723 -25.54 0.01 -13.63
CA GLY A 723 -25.18 0.36 -15.01
C GLY A 723 -24.30 1.60 -15.17
N LEU A 724 -24.02 2.38 -14.11
CA LEU A 724 -23.22 3.60 -14.20
C LEU A 724 -22.20 3.72 -13.07
N GLN A 725 -20.93 3.94 -13.46
CA GLN A 725 -19.84 4.25 -12.57
C GLN A 725 -19.27 5.64 -12.86
N VAL A 726 -18.81 6.32 -11.80
CA VAL A 726 -18.14 7.62 -11.85
C VAL A 726 -16.69 7.44 -11.40
N GLY A 727 -15.75 8.00 -12.16
CA GLY A 727 -14.32 7.84 -11.96
C GLY A 727 -13.56 7.92 -13.30
N ASN A 728 -12.25 7.74 -13.34
CA ASN A 728 -11.38 7.41 -12.22
C ASN A 728 -11.15 8.62 -11.30
N VAL A 729 -11.42 8.47 -10.00
CA VAL A 729 -11.27 9.55 -8.99
C VAL A 729 -9.82 10.03 -8.84
N TRP A 730 -8.83 9.16 -9.10
CA TRP A 730 -7.40 9.48 -9.02
C TRP A 730 -6.95 10.51 -10.05
N ALA A 731 -7.71 10.69 -11.13
CA ALA A 731 -7.40 11.63 -12.19
C ALA A 731 -8.34 12.85 -12.24
N THR A 732 -9.07 13.08 -11.15
CA THR A 732 -10.02 14.21 -11.03
C THR A 732 -9.29 15.55 -11.06
N VAL A 733 -8.07 15.60 -10.52
CA VAL A 733 -7.28 16.84 -10.36
C VAL A 733 -5.91 16.66 -10.99
N ALA A 734 -5.55 17.57 -11.90
CA ALA A 734 -4.25 17.64 -12.57
C ALA A 734 -3.80 19.09 -12.71
N THR A 735 -2.50 19.32 -12.97
CA THR A 735 -1.98 20.67 -13.24
C THR A 735 -0.88 20.68 -14.28
N ASN A 736 -0.87 21.71 -15.15
CA ASN A 736 0.25 22.00 -16.05
C ASN A 736 0.31 23.48 -16.43
N GLN A 737 1.42 23.90 -17.06
CA GLN A 737 1.65 25.31 -17.39
C GLN A 737 0.72 25.86 -18.48
N VAL A 738 0.05 25.03 -19.28
CA VAL A 738 -0.90 25.45 -20.32
C VAL A 738 -2.31 25.58 -19.73
N GLU A 739 -2.80 24.51 -19.10
CA GLU A 739 -4.18 24.39 -18.59
C GLU A 739 -4.37 25.01 -17.20
N GLY A 740 -3.30 25.17 -16.42
CA GLY A 740 -3.38 25.55 -15.00
C GLY A 740 -3.97 24.41 -14.16
N LEU A 741 -4.90 24.72 -13.27
CA LEU A 741 -5.69 23.71 -12.56
C LEU A 741 -6.68 23.08 -13.53
N ARG A 742 -6.56 21.76 -13.70
CA ARG A 742 -7.45 20.94 -14.53
C ARG A 742 -8.33 20.07 -13.66
N LEU A 743 -9.64 20.21 -13.81
CA LEU A 743 -10.64 19.34 -13.18
C LEU A 743 -11.23 18.40 -14.23
N ARG A 744 -11.35 17.11 -13.90
CA ARG A 744 -11.92 16.06 -14.78
C ARG A 744 -13.02 15.31 -14.06
N LEU A 745 -14.13 15.10 -14.76
CA LEU A 745 -15.18 14.18 -14.36
C LEU A 745 -15.27 13.07 -15.41
N GLY A 746 -15.10 11.82 -14.99
CA GLY A 746 -15.19 10.64 -15.86
C GLY A 746 -16.36 9.73 -15.46
N MET A 747 -16.94 9.05 -16.44
CA MET A 747 -18.07 8.15 -16.27
C MET A 747 -17.94 6.95 -17.21
N ARG A 748 -18.46 5.79 -16.80
CA ARG A 748 -18.56 4.61 -17.69
C ARG A 748 -19.82 3.78 -17.43
N THR A 749 -20.29 3.11 -18.47
CA THR A 749 -21.31 2.07 -18.30
C THR A 749 -20.70 0.87 -17.59
N PHE A 750 -21.39 0.30 -16.60
CA PHE A 750 -20.90 -0.89 -15.89
C PHE A 750 -22.04 -1.63 -15.22
N PHE A 751 -22.40 -2.80 -15.75
CA PHE A 751 -23.34 -3.72 -15.12
C PHE A 751 -22.59 -4.85 -14.42
N THR A 752 -21.68 -5.49 -15.15
CA THR A 752 -20.83 -6.59 -14.67
C THR A 752 -19.43 -6.52 -15.29
N GLU A 753 -18.53 -7.37 -14.79
CA GLU A 753 -17.21 -7.58 -15.42
C GLU A 753 -17.30 -8.35 -16.74
N ASP A 754 -18.42 -9.03 -17.01
CA ASP A 754 -18.63 -9.88 -18.19
C ASP A 754 -19.40 -9.14 -19.31
N ASP A 755 -19.57 -7.82 -19.19
CA ASP A 755 -20.32 -7.04 -20.17
C ASP A 755 -19.61 -7.06 -21.53
N ARG A 756 -20.37 -7.36 -22.58
CA ARG A 756 -19.87 -7.33 -23.96
C ARG A 756 -19.71 -5.92 -24.51
N PHE A 757 -20.33 -4.92 -23.88
CA PHE A 757 -20.31 -3.52 -24.33
C PHE A 757 -19.88 -2.60 -23.19
N ARG A 758 -19.03 -1.63 -23.52
CA ARG A 758 -18.53 -0.62 -22.58
C ARG A 758 -18.47 0.73 -23.27
N ALA A 759 -19.09 1.73 -22.66
CA ALA A 759 -18.99 3.12 -23.08
C ALA A 759 -18.37 3.93 -21.95
N GLU A 760 -17.35 4.71 -22.27
CA GLU A 760 -16.61 5.54 -21.32
C GLU A 760 -16.54 6.97 -21.85
N THR A 761 -16.71 7.93 -20.96
CA THR A 761 -16.63 9.34 -21.31
C THR A 761 -15.96 10.14 -20.21
N PHE A 762 -15.37 11.27 -20.57
CA PHE A 762 -14.95 12.26 -19.61
C PHE A 762 -15.14 13.67 -20.14
N VAL A 763 -15.27 14.60 -19.21
CA VAL A 763 -15.22 16.04 -19.44
C VAL A 763 -14.17 16.64 -18.52
N ALA A 764 -13.36 17.56 -19.03
CA ALA A 764 -12.35 18.25 -18.26
C ALA A 764 -12.25 19.74 -18.62
N TYR A 765 -11.88 20.55 -17.65
CA TYR A 765 -11.75 22.00 -17.81
C TYR A 765 -10.45 22.48 -17.16
N GLY A 766 -9.66 23.24 -17.91
CA GLY A 766 -8.47 23.95 -17.43
C GLY A 766 -8.79 25.40 -17.12
N ASN A 767 -8.42 25.90 -15.95
CA ASN A 767 -8.74 27.27 -15.56
C ASN A 767 -7.95 28.34 -16.32
N LYS A 768 -6.76 28.00 -16.85
CA LYS A 768 -5.85 28.94 -17.52
C LYS A 768 -6.11 29.02 -19.02
N ASP A 769 -6.27 27.88 -19.68
CA ASP A 769 -6.60 27.85 -21.11
C ASP A 769 -8.10 28.10 -21.36
N LYS A 770 -8.95 27.89 -20.34
CA LYS A 770 -10.41 28.07 -20.40
C LYS A 770 -11.07 27.20 -21.48
N VAL A 771 -10.44 26.07 -21.82
CA VAL A 771 -10.92 25.16 -22.86
C VAL A 771 -11.53 23.92 -22.24
N MET A 772 -12.76 23.60 -22.66
CA MET A 772 -13.41 22.33 -22.35
C MET A 772 -12.81 21.20 -23.21
N LYS A 773 -12.49 20.09 -22.56
CA LYS A 773 -11.86 18.90 -23.13
C LYS A 773 -12.73 17.70 -22.84
N TYR A 774 -12.79 16.75 -23.75
CA TYR A 774 -13.68 15.61 -23.60
C TYR A 774 -13.21 14.44 -24.45
N GLY A 775 -13.59 13.24 -24.02
CA GLY A 775 -13.35 12.02 -24.77
C GLY A 775 -14.52 11.07 -24.60
N LEU A 776 -14.81 10.31 -25.65
CA LEU A 776 -15.82 9.26 -25.68
C LEU A 776 -15.20 8.02 -26.31
N GLU A 777 -15.39 6.87 -25.70
CA GLU A 777 -14.97 5.58 -26.22
C GLU A 777 -16.09 4.56 -26.06
N ALA A 778 -16.35 3.80 -27.11
CA ALA A 778 -17.28 2.68 -27.12
C ALA A 778 -16.55 1.43 -27.59
N ARG A 779 -16.71 0.34 -26.85
CA ARG A 779 -16.04 -0.93 -27.09
C ARG A 779 -17.06 -2.06 -27.08
N TYR A 780 -16.93 -2.98 -28.03
CA TYR A 780 -17.82 -4.11 -28.17
C TYR A 780 -17.03 -5.40 -28.46
N LEU A 781 -17.28 -6.41 -27.62
CA LEU A 781 -16.80 -7.78 -27.79
C LEU A 781 -17.84 -8.57 -28.59
N PHE A 782 -17.61 -8.70 -29.90
CA PHE A 782 -18.58 -9.31 -30.82
C PHE A 782 -18.35 -10.81 -31.03
N GLU A 783 -17.14 -11.32 -30.77
CA GLU A 783 -16.81 -12.75 -30.81
C GLU A 783 -15.90 -13.14 -29.63
N ASN A 784 -16.09 -14.32 -29.06
CA ASN A 784 -15.32 -14.78 -27.90
C ASN A 784 -14.24 -15.82 -28.24
N ASN A 785 -14.34 -16.52 -29.37
CA ASN A 785 -13.34 -17.50 -29.77
C ASN A 785 -13.18 -17.61 -31.31
N PRO A 786 -12.08 -17.07 -31.90
CA PRO A 786 -11.07 -16.25 -31.23
C PRO A 786 -11.71 -14.96 -30.70
N ARG A 787 -11.19 -14.42 -29.60
CA ARG A 787 -11.72 -13.20 -29.00
C ARG A 787 -11.53 -12.04 -29.98
N MET A 788 -12.61 -11.33 -30.32
CA MET A 788 -12.56 -10.19 -31.22
C MET A 788 -13.31 -8.98 -30.68
N THR A 789 -12.65 -7.84 -30.68
CA THR A 789 -13.23 -6.58 -30.21
C THR A 789 -13.16 -5.49 -31.27
N ILE A 790 -14.19 -4.66 -31.30
CA ILE A 790 -14.22 -3.41 -32.06
C ILE A 790 -14.34 -2.26 -31.07
N SER A 791 -13.56 -1.21 -31.30
CA SER A 791 -13.56 -0.01 -30.48
C SER A 791 -13.61 1.23 -31.37
N ALA A 792 -14.36 2.24 -30.95
CA ALA A 792 -14.37 3.56 -31.57
C ALA A 792 -14.21 4.62 -30.49
N ALA A 793 -13.34 5.60 -30.74
CA ALA A 793 -13.09 6.68 -29.81
C ALA A 793 -13.00 8.03 -30.50
N PHE A 794 -13.48 9.06 -29.81
CA PHE A 794 -13.27 10.46 -30.15
C PHE A 794 -12.63 11.16 -28.95
N LEU A 795 -11.60 11.95 -29.20
CA LEU A 795 -10.88 12.69 -28.16
C LEU A 795 -10.63 14.12 -28.62
N LYS A 796 -10.84 15.07 -27.70
CA LYS A 796 -10.35 16.44 -27.81
C LYS A 796 -9.70 16.82 -26.48
N ASP A 797 -8.38 16.77 -26.42
CA ASP A 797 -7.61 17.01 -25.18
C ASP A 797 -6.20 17.55 -25.50
N ASN A 798 -5.54 18.08 -24.48
CA ASN A 798 -4.12 18.40 -24.56
C ASN A 798 -3.29 17.17 -24.15
N GLU A 799 -2.30 16.81 -24.95
CA GLU A 799 -1.42 15.68 -24.71
C GLU A 799 0.06 16.03 -24.88
N GLN A 800 0.89 15.33 -24.11
CA GLN A 800 2.35 15.35 -24.28
C GLN A 800 2.74 14.21 -25.22
N MET A 801 3.18 14.57 -26.43
CA MET A 801 3.63 13.58 -27.42
C MET A 801 4.92 12.88 -26.96
N GLY A 802 5.11 11.62 -27.37
CA GLY A 802 6.33 10.85 -27.08
C GLY A 802 6.38 10.16 -25.71
N LEU A 803 5.42 10.40 -24.81
CA LEU A 803 5.32 9.68 -23.52
C LEU A 803 4.83 8.24 -23.67
N THR A 804 3.92 7.99 -24.61
CA THR A 804 3.37 6.66 -24.90
C THR A 804 3.74 6.29 -26.33
N GLN A 805 4.64 5.33 -26.49
CA GLN A 805 5.08 4.83 -27.80
C GLN A 805 4.16 3.74 -28.36
N PHE A 806 3.45 3.00 -27.50
CA PHE A 806 2.52 1.93 -27.87
C PHE A 806 1.14 2.20 -27.25
N ASN A 807 0.09 1.94 -28.02
CA ASN A 807 -1.29 2.08 -27.55
C ASN A 807 -1.70 0.86 -26.71
N GLY A 808 -2.43 1.09 -25.62
CA GLY A 808 -2.97 0.04 -24.76
C GLY A 808 -4.29 -0.54 -25.27
N ILE A 809 -5.01 -1.24 -24.39
CA ILE A 809 -6.35 -1.78 -24.68
C ILE A 809 -7.39 -0.65 -24.88
N HIS A 810 -7.17 0.50 -24.25
CA HIS A 810 -8.04 1.68 -24.38
C HIS A 810 -7.49 2.61 -25.47
N LEU A 811 -8.41 3.19 -26.25
CA LEU A 811 -8.08 4.21 -27.23
C LEU A 811 -7.98 5.60 -26.60
N LEU A 812 -8.72 5.86 -25.51
CA LEU A 812 -8.51 7.08 -24.73
C LEU A 812 -7.27 6.97 -23.85
N PRO A 813 -6.51 8.08 -23.68
CA PRO A 813 -5.34 8.08 -22.82
C PRO A 813 -5.73 7.82 -21.36
N GLU A 814 -4.95 6.97 -20.69
CA GLU A 814 -5.04 6.77 -19.24
C GLU A 814 -4.85 8.09 -18.51
N ALA A 815 -5.62 8.25 -17.44
CA ALA A 815 -5.91 9.54 -16.85
C ALA A 815 -4.79 10.10 -15.96
N ASP A 816 -3.79 9.28 -15.64
CA ASP A 816 -2.76 9.45 -14.61
C ASP A 816 -1.33 9.58 -15.15
N LYS A 817 -1.11 9.53 -16.47
CA LYS A 817 0.24 9.52 -17.06
C LYS A 817 0.76 10.92 -17.39
N GLY A 818 2.04 11.17 -17.05
CA GLY A 818 2.84 12.23 -17.67
C GLY A 818 2.66 13.66 -17.14
N SER A 819 2.56 14.62 -18.07
CA SER A 819 2.41 16.07 -17.82
C SER A 819 1.17 16.46 -17.03
N LYS A 820 0.26 15.50 -16.77
CA LYS A 820 -0.94 15.64 -15.95
C LYS A 820 -0.69 15.37 -14.45
N ALA A 821 0.56 15.07 -14.06
CA ALA A 821 0.94 14.93 -12.66
C ALA A 821 0.81 16.24 -11.88
N LEU A 822 0.45 16.16 -10.60
CA LEU A 822 0.40 17.32 -9.69
C LEU A 822 1.78 17.97 -9.46
N PHE A 823 2.88 17.21 -9.66
CA PHE A 823 4.25 17.63 -9.35
C PHE A 823 5.18 17.38 -10.54
N ASN A 824 5.53 18.46 -11.23
CA ASN A 824 6.47 18.45 -12.36
C ASN A 824 7.70 19.32 -12.05
N ARG A 825 8.83 18.97 -12.66
CA ARG A 825 10.07 19.75 -12.73
C ARG A 825 10.18 20.41 -14.10
N GLY A 826 10.94 21.50 -14.18
CA GLY A 826 11.16 22.19 -15.45
C GLY A 826 9.88 22.77 -16.05
N ASP A 827 9.96 23.07 -17.34
CA ASP A 827 8.83 23.55 -18.12
C ASP A 827 8.05 22.40 -18.73
N ASN A 828 6.72 22.41 -18.55
CA ASN A 828 5.81 21.39 -19.05
C ASN A 828 4.76 21.98 -20.01
N TYR A 829 5.12 23.06 -20.71
CA TYR A 829 4.27 23.68 -21.74
C TYR A 829 4.33 22.97 -23.10
N PHE A 830 5.13 21.91 -23.23
CA PHE A 830 5.35 21.13 -24.46
C PHE A 830 4.16 20.25 -24.88
N LEU A 831 2.95 20.80 -24.79
CA LEU A 831 1.69 20.11 -25.03
C LEU A 831 1.16 20.39 -26.43
N SER A 832 0.54 19.38 -27.02
CA SER A 832 -0.19 19.46 -28.28
C SER A 832 -1.68 19.41 -28.00
N ASN A 833 -2.45 20.30 -28.61
CA ASN A 833 -3.90 20.19 -28.66
C ASN A 833 -4.26 19.20 -29.77
N ILE A 834 -4.94 18.12 -29.42
CA ILE A 834 -5.22 17.04 -30.35
C ILE A 834 -6.70 16.75 -30.39
N GLN A 835 -7.23 16.68 -31.61
CA GLN A 835 -8.52 16.07 -31.90
C GLN A 835 -8.29 14.74 -32.61
N LYS A 836 -8.68 13.63 -32.01
CA LYS A 836 -8.50 12.28 -32.55
C LYS A 836 -9.86 11.61 -32.78
N SER A 837 -10.01 10.99 -33.93
CA SER A 837 -11.02 9.97 -34.20
C SER A 837 -10.32 8.66 -34.48
N MET A 838 -10.62 7.63 -33.71
CA MET A 838 -9.94 6.34 -33.80
C MET A 838 -10.95 5.21 -33.91
N PHE A 839 -10.65 4.26 -34.79
CA PHE A 839 -11.33 2.98 -34.88
C PHE A 839 -10.29 1.88 -34.67
N ARG A 840 -10.63 0.86 -33.90
CA ARG A 840 -9.76 -0.29 -33.66
C ARG A 840 -10.53 -1.58 -33.86
N PHE A 841 -9.87 -2.52 -34.52
CA PHE A 841 -10.23 -3.92 -34.56
C PHE A 841 -9.08 -4.70 -33.90
N ASP A 842 -9.39 -5.57 -32.95
CA ASP A 842 -8.44 -6.44 -32.25
C ASP A 842 -8.95 -7.89 -32.29
N MET A 843 -8.08 -8.83 -32.62
CA MET A 843 -8.35 -10.26 -32.54
C MET A 843 -7.27 -10.97 -31.73
N GLU A 844 -7.66 -11.98 -30.98
CA GLU A 844 -6.78 -12.87 -30.23
C GLU A 844 -6.84 -14.29 -30.85
N PRO A 845 -6.15 -14.56 -31.98
CA PRO A 845 -6.17 -15.87 -32.63
C PRO A 845 -5.64 -17.00 -31.74
N LYS A 846 -4.80 -16.67 -30.75
CA LYS A 846 -4.30 -17.58 -29.74
C LYS A 846 -4.17 -16.81 -28.44
N LYS A 847 -4.43 -17.48 -27.31
CA LYS A 847 -4.33 -16.85 -25.99
C LYS A 847 -3.02 -16.04 -25.83
N ASN A 848 -3.16 -14.79 -25.41
CA ASN A 848 -2.11 -13.79 -25.26
C ASN A 848 -1.38 -13.33 -26.53
N LEU A 849 -1.89 -13.65 -27.72
CA LEU A 849 -1.41 -13.15 -29.01
C LEU A 849 -2.50 -12.29 -29.63
N HIS A 850 -2.32 -10.96 -29.56
CA HIS A 850 -3.23 -10.00 -30.17
C HIS A 850 -2.67 -9.52 -31.50
N LEU A 851 -3.54 -9.49 -32.51
CA LEU A 851 -3.32 -8.85 -33.80
C LEU A 851 -4.40 -7.80 -33.98
N GLY A 852 -4.04 -6.60 -34.41
CA GLY A 852 -5.06 -5.60 -34.65
C GLY A 852 -4.68 -4.50 -35.62
N LEU A 853 -5.72 -3.76 -35.97
CA LEU A 853 -5.71 -2.64 -36.89
C LEU A 853 -6.28 -1.42 -36.17
N ILE A 854 -5.54 -0.32 -36.14
CA ILE A 854 -6.05 0.98 -35.69
C ILE A 854 -6.09 1.90 -36.90
N LEU A 855 -7.23 2.55 -37.13
CA LEU A 855 -7.37 3.64 -38.07
C LEU A 855 -7.52 4.93 -37.27
N SER A 856 -6.71 5.93 -37.57
CA SER A 856 -6.69 7.20 -36.83
C SER A 856 -6.77 8.40 -37.77
N HIS A 857 -7.58 9.38 -37.39
CA HIS A 857 -7.64 10.71 -37.97
C HIS A 857 -7.34 11.70 -36.85
N ASN A 858 -6.15 12.27 -36.88
CA ASN A 858 -5.63 13.16 -35.85
C ASN A 858 -5.43 14.55 -36.43
N ILE A 859 -5.99 15.57 -35.78
CA ILE A 859 -5.67 16.97 -36.03
C ILE A 859 -4.83 17.45 -34.86
N ILE A 860 -3.59 17.85 -35.16
CA ILE A 860 -2.59 18.21 -34.16
C ILE A 860 -2.17 19.66 -34.36
N THR A 861 -2.25 20.45 -33.29
CA THR A 861 -1.72 21.81 -33.21
C THR A 861 -0.99 21.99 -31.88
N SER A 862 -0.16 23.02 -31.74
CA SER A 862 0.38 23.36 -30.42
C SER A 862 -0.72 23.82 -29.46
N ALA A 863 -0.63 23.41 -28.19
CA ALA A 863 -1.48 23.93 -27.13
C ALA A 863 -0.96 25.27 -26.54
N ALA A 864 0.30 25.62 -26.81
CA ALA A 864 0.92 26.88 -26.41
C ALA A 864 1.81 27.44 -27.53
N PRO A 865 1.23 27.92 -28.65
CA PRO A 865 1.98 28.33 -29.84
C PRO A 865 3.10 29.36 -29.57
N ASP A 866 2.88 30.27 -28.62
CA ASP A 866 3.85 31.31 -28.24
C ASP A 866 5.12 30.76 -27.55
N LYS A 867 5.09 29.51 -27.07
CA LYS A 867 6.18 28.88 -26.31
C LYS A 867 6.69 27.59 -26.94
N PHE A 868 5.79 26.87 -27.59
CA PHE A 868 6.07 25.60 -28.23
C PHE A 868 5.39 25.62 -29.59
N SER A 869 6.15 25.79 -30.67
CA SER A 869 5.61 25.71 -32.02
C SER A 869 5.76 24.28 -32.56
N LEU A 870 4.78 23.83 -33.35
CA LEU A 870 4.84 22.58 -34.12
C LEU A 870 4.91 22.85 -35.63
N ASP A 871 5.40 24.05 -36.00
CA ASP A 871 5.42 24.48 -37.38
C ASP A 871 6.30 23.60 -38.25
N TYR A 872 5.86 23.39 -39.48
CA TYR A 872 6.59 22.68 -40.52
C TYR A 872 6.45 23.38 -41.87
N LEU A 873 7.42 23.16 -42.75
CA LEU A 873 7.40 23.60 -44.13
C LEU A 873 6.65 22.58 -44.98
N ASP A 874 5.52 22.99 -45.57
CA ASP A 874 4.86 22.19 -46.60
C ASP A 874 5.66 22.31 -47.90
N THR A 875 6.35 21.25 -48.27
CA THR A 875 7.21 21.21 -49.47
C THR A 875 6.44 21.37 -50.77
N ALA A 876 5.11 21.13 -50.78
CA ALA A 876 4.30 21.31 -51.98
C ALA A 876 3.92 22.78 -52.23
N THR A 877 3.70 23.56 -51.18
CA THR A 877 3.28 24.98 -51.28
C THR A 877 4.38 25.96 -50.89
N SER A 878 5.50 25.47 -50.36
CA SER A 878 6.56 26.27 -49.72
C SER A 878 6.05 27.19 -48.60
N GLN A 879 4.91 26.86 -47.99
CA GLN A 879 4.33 27.63 -46.88
C GLN A 879 4.58 26.95 -45.54
N ILE A 880 4.77 27.75 -44.51
CA ILE A 880 4.83 27.27 -43.12
C ILE A 880 3.40 26.98 -42.65
N LYS A 881 3.20 25.80 -42.07
CA LYS A 881 1.93 25.35 -41.49
C LYS A 881 2.11 24.96 -40.03
N SER A 882 1.16 25.34 -39.20
CA SER A 882 1.12 25.03 -37.74
C SER A 882 0.17 23.90 -37.37
N LYS A 883 -0.54 23.36 -38.36
CA LYS A 883 -1.57 22.33 -38.21
C LYS A 883 -1.19 21.10 -39.02
N THR A 884 -1.10 19.97 -38.35
CA THR A 884 -0.86 18.67 -38.98
C THR A 884 -2.14 17.84 -38.91
N THR A 885 -2.59 17.35 -40.07
CA THR A 885 -3.62 16.31 -40.13
C THR A 885 -2.93 14.98 -40.40
N ASP A 886 -2.87 14.12 -39.40
CA ASP A 886 -2.28 12.78 -39.49
C ASP A 886 -3.39 11.74 -39.65
N VAL A 887 -3.52 11.22 -40.86
CA VAL A 887 -4.43 10.12 -41.19
C VAL A 887 -3.59 8.87 -41.35
N ALA A 888 -3.78 7.87 -40.50
CA ALA A 888 -2.88 6.73 -40.45
C ALA A 888 -3.58 5.42 -40.11
N SER A 889 -2.94 4.32 -40.53
CA SER A 889 -3.27 2.97 -40.11
C SER A 889 -2.11 2.35 -39.36
N ASP A 890 -2.38 1.74 -38.21
CA ASP A 890 -1.43 0.97 -37.43
C ASP A 890 -1.80 -0.51 -37.49
N ILE A 891 -0.86 -1.36 -37.91
CA ILE A 891 -0.95 -2.82 -37.77
C ILE A 891 -0.02 -3.21 -36.63
N TYR A 892 -0.58 -3.81 -35.59
CA TYR A 892 0.19 -4.19 -34.41
C TYR A 892 0.04 -5.67 -34.07
N LEU A 893 1.10 -6.18 -33.43
CA LEU A 893 1.16 -7.50 -32.83
C LEU A 893 1.62 -7.34 -31.39
N THR A 894 0.87 -7.91 -30.46
CA THR A 894 1.25 -7.99 -29.04
C THR A 894 1.25 -9.45 -28.62
N TYR A 895 2.39 -9.96 -28.18
CA TYR A 895 2.53 -11.34 -27.70
C TYR A 895 3.04 -11.36 -26.26
N THR A 896 2.23 -11.92 -25.36
CA THR A 896 2.48 -11.95 -23.91
C THR A 896 2.37 -13.36 -23.34
N PRO A 897 3.22 -14.32 -23.76
CA PRO A 897 3.01 -15.72 -23.41
C PRO A 897 3.07 -15.95 -21.89
N GLY A 898 2.12 -16.74 -21.39
CA GLY A 898 2.02 -17.04 -19.96
C GLY A 898 1.44 -15.89 -19.13
N LYS A 899 1.08 -14.77 -19.76
CA LYS A 899 0.32 -13.70 -19.11
C LYS A 899 -1.04 -14.22 -18.72
N ASP A 900 -1.35 -14.07 -17.44
CA ASP A 900 -2.69 -14.35 -17.01
C ASP A 900 -3.64 -13.19 -17.29
N VAL A 901 -4.80 -13.54 -17.80
CA VAL A 901 -5.88 -12.62 -18.12
C VAL A 901 -7.16 -13.19 -17.54
N SER A 902 -7.98 -12.33 -16.97
CA SER A 902 -9.26 -12.70 -16.35
C SER A 902 -10.38 -11.76 -16.79
N GLY A 903 -11.60 -12.26 -16.73
CA GLY A 903 -12.81 -11.57 -17.22
C GLY A 903 -13.24 -12.09 -18.59
N PHE A 904 -14.55 -12.24 -18.77
CA PHE A 904 -15.13 -12.68 -20.05
C PHE A 904 -15.77 -11.51 -20.83
N GLY A 905 -15.80 -10.31 -20.25
CA GLY A 905 -16.35 -9.11 -20.86
C GLY A 905 -15.38 -8.44 -21.82
N VAL A 906 -15.74 -7.26 -22.31
CA VAL A 906 -14.94 -6.45 -23.24
C VAL A 906 -13.64 -5.92 -22.60
N ASP A 907 -13.64 -5.75 -21.28
CA ASP A 907 -12.46 -5.41 -20.49
C ASP A 907 -11.73 -6.67 -20.04
N GLU A 908 -10.52 -6.91 -20.55
CA GLU A 908 -9.63 -7.93 -20.00
C GLU A 908 -8.82 -7.35 -18.85
N LYS A 909 -8.91 -8.00 -17.67
CA LYS A 909 -8.08 -7.63 -16.53
C LYS A 909 -6.76 -8.37 -16.60
N GLN A 910 -5.68 -7.61 -16.50
CA GLN A 910 -4.32 -8.14 -16.53
C GLN A 910 -3.99 -8.76 -15.17
N GLY A 911 -3.53 -10.00 -15.14
CA GLY A 911 -3.04 -10.65 -13.93
C GLY A 911 -1.65 -10.16 -13.53
N ILE A 912 -1.24 -10.52 -12.31
CA ILE A 912 0.05 -10.10 -11.75
C ILE A 912 1.25 -10.90 -12.29
N THR A 913 1.07 -12.09 -12.87
CA THR A 913 2.18 -13.00 -13.24
C THR A 913 3.31 -12.33 -14.02
N LEU A 914 4.56 -12.61 -13.66
CA LEU A 914 5.72 -12.25 -14.47
C LEU A 914 5.64 -12.94 -15.85
N HIS A 915 5.69 -12.16 -16.92
CA HIS A 915 5.60 -12.66 -18.30
C HIS A 915 6.45 -11.80 -19.23
N PRO A 916 7.08 -12.38 -20.26
CA PRO A 916 7.69 -11.60 -21.32
C PRO A 916 6.60 -10.95 -22.18
N THR A 917 6.90 -9.80 -22.75
CA THR A 917 6.03 -9.03 -23.62
C THR A 917 6.78 -8.60 -24.86
N LEU A 918 6.26 -8.96 -26.04
CA LEU A 918 6.72 -8.47 -27.33
C LEU A 918 5.61 -7.63 -27.96
N MET A 919 5.92 -6.38 -28.30
CA MET A 919 5.05 -5.49 -29.06
C MET A 919 5.75 -5.08 -30.33
N ILE A 920 5.06 -5.21 -31.46
CA ILE A 920 5.51 -4.75 -32.77
C ILE A 920 4.40 -3.87 -33.33
N ASN A 921 4.74 -2.68 -33.79
CA ASN A 921 3.80 -1.76 -34.43
C ASN A 921 4.36 -1.27 -35.75
N TYR A 922 3.55 -1.36 -36.81
CA TYR A 922 3.82 -0.75 -38.10
C TYR A 922 2.74 0.28 -38.41
N ARG A 923 3.13 1.55 -38.53
CA ARG A 923 2.25 2.68 -38.83
C ARG A 923 2.52 3.20 -40.22
N ARG A 924 1.46 3.35 -41.02
CA ARG A 924 1.46 4.02 -42.33
C ARG A 924 0.60 5.28 -42.24
N GLY A 925 1.19 6.44 -42.47
CA GLY A 925 0.48 7.71 -42.65
C GLY A 925 0.14 7.96 -44.12
N TYR A 926 -1.01 8.56 -44.40
CA TYR A 926 -1.52 8.77 -45.75
C TYR A 926 -1.63 10.26 -46.06
N LYS A 927 -1.01 10.71 -47.15
CA LYS A 927 -1.22 12.06 -47.68
C LYS A 927 -2.50 12.10 -48.53
N ASN A 928 -3.19 13.25 -48.53
CA ASN A 928 -4.39 13.56 -49.32
C ASN A 928 -5.66 12.72 -49.02
N ILE A 929 -5.54 11.57 -48.35
CA ILE A 929 -6.68 10.79 -47.88
C ILE A 929 -7.27 11.48 -46.64
N LEU A 930 -8.57 11.81 -46.67
CA LEU A 930 -9.28 12.50 -45.57
C LEU A 930 -8.57 13.77 -45.05
N GLY A 931 -7.85 14.47 -45.94
CA GLY A 931 -7.08 15.67 -45.60
C GLY A 931 -5.73 15.40 -44.93
N GLY A 932 -5.21 14.18 -44.98
CA GLY A 932 -3.91 13.82 -44.44
C GLY A 932 -2.73 14.59 -45.06
N SER A 933 -1.77 14.98 -44.22
CA SER A 933 -0.70 15.92 -44.60
C SER A 933 0.58 15.23 -45.10
N PHE A 934 0.87 14.00 -44.66
CA PHE A 934 2.14 13.32 -44.90
C PHE A 934 1.98 11.84 -45.23
N ASP A 935 2.82 11.36 -46.16
CA ASP A 935 3.06 9.94 -46.37
C ASP A 935 4.31 9.53 -45.58
N TYR A 936 4.16 8.58 -44.67
CA TYR A 936 5.29 8.01 -43.95
C TYR A 936 5.02 6.58 -43.50
N ASN A 937 6.10 5.89 -43.14
CA ASN A 937 6.16 4.57 -42.57
C ASN A 937 6.94 4.64 -41.25
N ARG A 938 6.45 3.95 -40.23
CA ARG A 938 7.13 3.81 -38.94
C ARG A 938 7.04 2.38 -38.44
N ILE A 939 8.16 1.83 -38.01
CA ILE A 939 8.25 0.54 -37.33
C ILE A 939 8.73 0.77 -35.91
N GLN A 940 8.05 0.17 -34.93
CA GLN A 940 8.44 0.20 -33.52
C GLN A 940 8.38 -1.21 -32.94
N VAL A 941 9.37 -1.56 -32.13
CA VAL A 941 9.47 -2.84 -31.43
C VAL A 941 9.78 -2.58 -29.97
N LEU A 942 9.09 -3.27 -29.08
CA LEU A 942 9.37 -3.28 -27.65
C LEU A 942 9.36 -4.71 -27.15
N TYR A 943 10.45 -5.10 -26.48
CA TYR A 943 10.58 -6.39 -25.83
C TYR A 943 10.88 -6.18 -24.34
N ASN A 944 10.00 -6.66 -23.49
CA ASN A 944 10.19 -6.70 -22.04
C ASN A 944 10.27 -8.16 -21.56
N ASN A 945 11.22 -8.47 -20.69
CA ASN A 945 11.34 -9.80 -20.10
C ASN A 945 11.76 -9.69 -18.62
N PRO A 946 10.81 -9.80 -17.68
CA PRO A 946 11.11 -9.84 -16.26
C PRO A 946 11.63 -11.21 -15.86
N ILE A 947 12.92 -11.30 -15.55
CA ILE A 947 13.63 -12.55 -15.26
C ILE A 947 13.77 -12.73 -13.75
N SER A 948 13.31 -13.88 -13.26
CA SER A 948 13.55 -14.33 -11.89
C SER A 948 14.99 -14.82 -11.72
N LEU A 949 15.76 -14.17 -10.83
CA LEU A 949 17.13 -14.56 -10.48
C LEU A 949 17.19 -15.24 -9.09
N GLY A 950 16.10 -15.89 -8.68
CA GLY A 950 15.98 -16.58 -7.39
C GLY A 950 16.28 -15.65 -6.21
N LYS A 951 17.28 -16.00 -5.40
CA LYS A 951 17.68 -15.22 -4.21
C LYS A 951 18.15 -13.79 -4.51
N PHE A 952 18.52 -13.49 -5.76
CA PHE A 952 18.93 -12.15 -6.18
C PHE A 952 17.75 -11.26 -6.59
N GLY A 953 16.52 -11.79 -6.55
CA GLY A 953 15.30 -11.05 -6.81
C GLY A 953 14.88 -11.10 -8.29
N ILE A 954 14.48 -9.97 -8.86
CA ILE A 954 13.91 -9.87 -10.22
C ILE A 954 14.72 -8.86 -11.02
N PHE A 955 15.12 -9.26 -12.21
CA PHE A 955 15.71 -8.38 -13.21
C PHE A 955 14.66 -8.04 -14.26
N ASP A 956 14.17 -6.80 -14.25
CA ASP A 956 13.21 -6.30 -15.22
C ASP A 956 13.97 -5.59 -16.34
N ALA A 957 13.86 -6.12 -17.57
CA ALA A 957 14.62 -5.66 -18.71
C ALA A 957 13.68 -5.34 -19.88
N THR A 958 13.65 -4.08 -20.28
CA THR A 958 12.92 -3.59 -21.46
C THR A 958 13.90 -3.05 -22.48
N VAL A 959 13.74 -3.46 -23.74
CA VAL A 959 14.46 -2.90 -24.89
C VAL A 959 13.44 -2.42 -25.90
N GLY A 960 13.58 -1.17 -26.34
CA GLY A 960 12.76 -0.53 -27.37
C GLY A 960 13.61 -0.14 -28.57
N ALA A 961 13.05 -0.21 -29.76
CA ALA A 961 13.66 0.32 -30.97
C ALA A 961 12.60 0.86 -31.92
N GLY A 962 12.93 1.88 -32.69
CA GLY A 962 12.01 2.44 -33.67
C GLY A 962 12.71 3.14 -34.83
N LYS A 963 12.02 3.16 -35.97
CA LYS A 963 12.45 3.90 -37.17
C LYS A 963 11.27 4.53 -37.90
N THR A 964 11.39 5.81 -38.22
CA THR A 964 10.53 6.56 -39.15
C THR A 964 11.33 6.81 -40.43
N PHE A 965 10.81 6.39 -41.58
CA PHE A 965 11.58 6.33 -42.81
C PHE A 965 11.55 7.63 -43.61
N GLU A 966 10.38 8.26 -43.72
CA GLU A 966 10.16 9.48 -44.49
C GLU A 966 10.25 10.74 -43.62
N PRO A 967 10.54 11.91 -44.23
CA PRO A 967 10.53 13.18 -43.52
C PRO A 967 9.13 13.49 -42.97
N THR A 968 9.04 13.68 -41.66
CA THR A 968 7.79 13.99 -40.96
C THR A 968 7.92 15.18 -40.00
N PRO A 969 6.83 15.95 -39.80
CA PRO A 969 6.83 17.05 -38.84
C PRO A 969 7.00 16.52 -37.41
N LEU A 970 7.43 17.38 -36.49
CA LEU A 970 7.61 17.07 -35.07
C LEU A 970 6.36 16.46 -34.42
N SER A 971 5.17 16.84 -34.89
CA SER A 971 3.90 16.27 -34.44
C SER A 971 3.72 14.78 -34.74
N ILE A 972 4.52 14.21 -35.65
CA ILE A 972 4.50 12.79 -36.04
C ILE A 972 5.78 12.06 -35.60
N LEU A 973 6.91 12.78 -35.55
CA LEU A 973 8.20 12.24 -35.11
C LEU A 973 8.15 11.73 -33.65
N THR A 974 9.06 10.80 -33.35
CA THR A 974 9.19 10.22 -32.02
C THR A 974 10.21 11.00 -31.21
N ALA A 975 9.76 11.65 -30.13
CA ALA A 975 10.65 12.14 -29.08
C ALA A 975 11.07 10.98 -28.16
N VAL A 976 12.30 11.01 -27.67
CA VAL A 976 12.76 10.05 -26.65
C VAL A 976 11.90 10.19 -25.39
N SER A 977 11.39 9.08 -24.88
CA SER A 977 10.43 9.06 -23.78
C SER A 977 11.07 9.58 -22.49
N SER A 978 10.81 10.84 -22.18
CA SER A 978 11.41 11.58 -21.08
C SER A 978 10.39 11.83 -19.97
N ASN A 979 10.83 12.01 -18.73
CA ASN A 979 9.96 12.21 -17.58
C ASN A 979 10.40 13.41 -16.74
N GLN A 980 9.58 14.44 -16.80
CA GLN A 980 9.72 15.65 -16.00
C GLN A 980 8.88 15.63 -14.72
N THR A 981 8.25 14.53 -14.35
CA THR A 981 7.60 14.44 -13.04
C THR A 981 8.65 14.18 -11.94
N TYR A 982 8.34 14.52 -10.69
CA TYR A 982 9.14 14.04 -9.55
C TYR A 982 8.94 12.54 -9.28
N PHE A 983 7.97 11.93 -9.96
CA PHE A 983 7.63 10.53 -9.82
C PHE A 983 8.34 9.67 -10.88
N LEU A 984 8.61 8.41 -10.57
CA LEU A 984 9.11 7.46 -11.56
C LEU A 984 7.96 7.00 -12.47
N LEU A 985 8.19 7.05 -13.78
CA LEU A 985 7.29 6.50 -14.81
C LEU A 985 8.00 5.34 -15.53
N PRO A 986 7.31 4.20 -15.77
CA PRO A 986 7.90 3.08 -16.50
C PRO A 986 8.38 3.47 -17.90
N ASN A 987 9.48 2.89 -18.36
CA ASN A 987 10.04 3.09 -19.71
C ASN A 987 10.27 4.57 -20.09
N THR A 988 10.75 5.38 -19.13
CA THR A 988 11.12 6.79 -19.37
C THR A 988 12.49 7.12 -18.79
N PHE A 989 13.14 8.16 -19.32
CA PHE A 989 14.36 8.75 -18.77
C PHE A 989 14.01 9.80 -17.71
N ALA A 990 14.54 9.63 -16.50
CA ALA A 990 14.09 10.38 -15.33
C ALA A 990 14.75 11.76 -15.20
N LEU A 991 15.89 11.98 -15.86
CA LEU A 991 16.66 13.22 -15.83
C LEU A 991 16.64 14.00 -17.16
N LEU A 992 15.99 13.48 -18.20
CA LEU A 992 15.74 14.20 -19.47
C LEU A 992 14.46 15.04 -19.42
N ASP A 993 14.52 16.21 -20.03
CA ASP A 993 13.38 17.08 -20.27
C ASP A 993 12.67 16.69 -21.59
N TYR A 994 11.41 17.08 -21.73
CA TYR A 994 10.68 16.77 -22.97
C TYR A 994 11.39 17.40 -24.16
N TYR A 995 11.51 16.63 -25.25
CA TYR A 995 12.17 17.05 -26.50
C TYR A 995 13.67 17.38 -26.40
N ASP A 996 14.37 17.01 -25.32
CA ASP A 996 15.85 17.06 -25.30
C ASP A 996 16.47 16.23 -26.43
N PHE A 997 15.85 15.07 -26.70
CA PHE A 997 16.22 14.21 -27.81
C PHE A 997 15.02 13.91 -28.72
N VAL A 998 15.22 14.17 -30.00
CA VAL A 998 14.30 13.81 -31.08
C VAL A 998 15.08 12.91 -32.05
N ALA A 999 14.53 11.75 -32.35
CA ALA A 999 15.17 10.77 -33.20
C ALA A 999 14.17 10.19 -34.21
N ASP A 1000 14.63 9.95 -35.43
CA ASP A 1000 13.88 9.16 -36.40
C ASP A 1000 14.34 7.70 -36.41
N THR A 1001 15.50 7.39 -35.84
CA THR A 1001 15.99 6.03 -35.62
C THR A 1001 16.57 5.95 -34.22
N TYR A 1002 16.08 5.03 -33.39
CA TYR A 1002 16.53 4.90 -32.01
C TYR A 1002 16.53 3.46 -31.52
N VAL A 1003 17.38 3.20 -30.53
CA VAL A 1003 17.35 2.03 -29.65
C VAL A 1003 17.49 2.52 -28.22
N GLU A 1004 16.65 2.01 -27.33
CA GLU A 1004 16.66 2.34 -25.92
C GLU A 1004 16.52 1.09 -25.05
N GLY A 1005 17.06 1.17 -23.84
CA GLY A 1005 17.00 0.10 -22.85
C GLY A 1005 16.70 0.65 -21.46
N HIS A 1006 15.83 -0.04 -20.73
CA HIS A 1006 15.49 0.24 -19.34
C HIS A 1006 15.65 -1.03 -18.53
N PHE A 1007 16.50 -1.00 -17.51
CA PHE A 1007 16.89 -2.16 -16.73
C PHE A 1007 16.78 -1.85 -15.24
N GLU A 1008 16.03 -2.67 -14.50
CA GLU A 1008 15.86 -2.55 -13.06
C GLU A 1008 16.13 -3.89 -12.36
N GLN A 1009 17.05 -3.89 -11.38
CA GLN A 1009 17.33 -5.05 -10.53
C GLN A 1009 16.66 -4.84 -9.17
N HIS A 1010 15.52 -5.49 -8.94
CA HIS A 1010 14.87 -5.54 -7.64
C HIS A 1010 15.47 -6.64 -6.78
N LEU A 1011 16.25 -6.26 -5.76
CA LEU A 1011 16.99 -7.22 -4.93
C LEU A 1011 16.12 -7.85 -3.82
N ASN A 1012 14.87 -7.43 -3.64
CA ASN A 1012 13.90 -8.10 -2.78
C ASN A 1012 14.38 -8.33 -1.32
N GLY A 1013 15.20 -7.42 -0.79
CA GLY A 1013 15.75 -7.50 0.57
C GLY A 1013 17.06 -8.29 0.68
N PHE A 1014 17.62 -8.82 -0.41
CA PHE A 1014 18.86 -9.61 -0.42
C PHE A 1014 20.02 -8.92 0.32
N LEU A 1015 20.19 -7.60 0.17
CA LEU A 1015 21.20 -6.82 0.89
C LEU A 1015 20.69 -6.33 2.26
N LEU A 1016 19.60 -5.55 2.28
CA LEU A 1016 19.18 -4.79 3.47
C LEU A 1016 18.63 -5.66 4.60
N ASN A 1017 18.13 -6.87 4.33
CA ASN A 1017 17.68 -7.78 5.39
C ASN A 1017 18.84 -8.30 6.27
N LYS A 1018 20.10 -8.17 5.80
CA LYS A 1018 21.29 -8.66 6.50
C LYS A 1018 21.97 -7.57 7.35
N ILE A 1019 21.69 -6.30 7.10
CA ILE A 1019 22.32 -5.17 7.81
C ILE A 1019 21.61 -4.97 9.17
N PRO A 1020 22.33 -5.02 10.31
CA PRO A 1020 21.77 -4.72 11.62
C PRO A 1020 21.07 -3.35 11.65
N ILE A 1021 20.02 -3.20 12.45
CA ILE A 1021 19.17 -2.00 12.54
C ILE A 1021 18.36 -1.73 11.27
N VAL A 1022 18.98 -1.63 10.09
CA VAL A 1022 18.32 -1.39 8.79
C VAL A 1022 17.30 -2.49 8.47
N LYS A 1023 17.61 -3.76 8.81
CA LYS A 1023 16.67 -4.88 8.67
C LYS A 1023 15.35 -4.70 9.43
N LYS A 1024 15.26 -3.77 10.40
CA LYS A 1024 13.99 -3.45 11.09
C LYS A 1024 13.10 -2.53 10.24
N LEU A 1025 13.67 -1.80 9.29
CA LEU A 1025 12.94 -0.89 8.39
C LEU A 1025 12.22 -1.62 7.26
N ASN A 1026 12.57 -2.89 6.99
CA ASN A 1026 12.02 -3.71 5.90
C ASN A 1026 12.20 -3.11 4.48
N TRP A 1027 13.13 -2.17 4.32
CA TRP A 1027 13.46 -1.63 3.01
C TRP A 1027 14.07 -2.70 2.10
N ARG A 1028 13.89 -2.52 0.79
CA ARG A 1028 14.51 -3.37 -0.25
C ARG A 1028 15.36 -2.47 -1.16
N SER A 1029 16.41 -3.04 -1.73
CA SER A 1029 17.31 -2.31 -2.65
C SER A 1029 16.87 -2.51 -4.09
N VAL A 1030 17.04 -1.47 -4.90
CA VAL A 1030 16.89 -1.51 -6.35
C VAL A 1030 18.08 -0.84 -7.02
N LEU A 1031 18.52 -1.40 -8.15
CA LEU A 1031 19.52 -0.79 -9.03
C LEU A 1031 18.85 -0.47 -10.35
N THR A 1032 19.18 0.67 -10.95
CA THR A 1032 18.61 1.12 -12.22
C THR A 1032 19.70 1.45 -13.22
N PHE A 1033 19.48 1.07 -14.47
CA PHE A 1033 20.28 1.49 -15.62
C PHE A 1033 19.35 1.76 -16.81
N ARG A 1034 19.53 2.87 -17.51
CA ARG A 1034 18.77 3.23 -18.70
C ARG A 1034 19.74 3.76 -19.75
N GLY A 1035 19.49 3.51 -21.02
CA GLY A 1035 20.35 4.03 -22.09
C GLY A 1035 19.60 4.23 -23.39
N VAL A 1036 19.97 5.23 -24.17
CA VAL A 1036 19.43 5.50 -25.50
C VAL A 1036 20.54 5.90 -26.47
N TYR A 1037 20.42 5.40 -27.70
CA TYR A 1037 21.24 5.79 -28.84
C TYR A 1037 20.32 5.99 -30.04
N GLY A 1038 20.59 7.02 -30.85
CA GLY A 1038 19.77 7.29 -32.02
C GLY A 1038 20.33 8.36 -32.93
N THR A 1039 19.69 8.49 -34.08
CA THR A 1039 20.00 9.48 -35.12
C THR A 1039 18.73 10.21 -35.54
N ILE A 1040 18.94 11.37 -36.16
CA ILE A 1040 17.90 12.11 -36.87
C ILE A 1040 18.47 12.51 -38.24
N SER A 1041 17.69 12.32 -39.30
CA SER A 1041 18.10 12.66 -40.66
C SER A 1041 17.97 14.16 -40.94
N ASP A 1042 18.86 14.68 -41.77
CA ASP A 1042 18.85 16.09 -42.19
C ASP A 1042 17.52 16.47 -42.83
N LYS A 1043 16.92 15.57 -43.62
CA LYS A 1043 15.59 15.79 -44.23
C LYS A 1043 14.49 16.02 -43.19
N ASN A 1044 14.54 15.31 -42.05
CA ASN A 1044 13.60 15.54 -40.95
C ASN A 1044 13.83 16.92 -40.31
N ILE A 1045 15.07 17.34 -40.16
CA ILE A 1045 15.40 18.68 -39.64
C ILE A 1045 14.92 19.77 -40.61
N GLU A 1046 15.19 19.60 -41.91
CA GLU A 1046 14.91 20.59 -42.97
C GLU A 1046 13.43 20.92 -43.15
N ILE A 1047 12.52 19.98 -42.95
CA ILE A 1047 11.07 20.23 -43.09
C ILE A 1047 10.46 20.89 -41.84
N ASN A 1048 11.16 20.89 -40.71
CA ASN A 1048 10.61 21.35 -39.45
C ASN A 1048 10.98 22.82 -39.16
N ARG A 1049 10.03 23.61 -38.68
CA ARG A 1049 10.19 25.04 -38.32
C ARG A 1049 9.70 25.33 -36.89
N SER A 1050 9.76 24.31 -36.04
CA SER A 1050 9.31 24.39 -34.64
C SER A 1050 10.21 25.29 -33.79
N SER A 1051 9.83 25.46 -32.52
CA SER A 1051 10.58 26.24 -31.54
C SER A 1051 11.68 25.44 -30.81
N ILE A 1052 11.98 24.20 -31.23
CA ILE A 1052 13.00 23.34 -30.61
C ILE A 1052 14.17 23.05 -31.55
N LEU A 1053 15.34 22.78 -30.98
CA LEU A 1053 16.48 22.24 -31.72
C LEU A 1053 16.37 20.72 -31.84
N TYR A 1054 16.57 20.20 -33.05
CA TYR A 1054 16.48 18.78 -33.34
C TYR A 1054 17.82 18.10 -33.07
N VAL A 1055 17.94 17.45 -31.92
CA VAL A 1055 19.16 16.75 -31.51
C VAL A 1055 18.85 15.29 -31.20
N ALA A 1056 19.62 14.38 -31.77
CA ALA A 1056 19.55 12.96 -31.47
C ALA A 1056 20.75 12.52 -30.59
N PRO A 1057 20.59 11.46 -29.76
CA PRO A 1057 21.66 10.94 -28.93
C PRO A 1057 22.61 10.06 -29.76
N THR A 1058 23.44 10.70 -30.60
CA THR A 1058 24.45 10.03 -31.45
C THR A 1058 25.63 9.51 -30.64
N LYS A 1059 25.77 9.96 -29.38
CA LYS A 1059 26.56 9.31 -28.34
C LYS A 1059 25.58 8.69 -27.35
N LEU A 1060 25.91 7.51 -26.82
CA LEU A 1060 25.09 6.82 -25.83
C LEU A 1060 24.80 7.75 -24.64
N TYR A 1061 23.55 8.15 -24.50
CA TYR A 1061 23.06 8.75 -23.26
C TYR A 1061 22.67 7.63 -22.31
N TYR A 1062 23.06 7.72 -21.04
CA TYR A 1062 22.67 6.73 -20.05
C TYR A 1062 22.39 7.35 -18.68
N GLU A 1063 21.49 6.71 -17.94
CA GLU A 1063 21.19 6.98 -16.54
C GLU A 1063 21.52 5.73 -15.71
N TYR A 1064 22.07 5.92 -14.52
CA TYR A 1064 22.29 4.83 -13.57
C TYR A 1064 21.96 5.29 -12.17
N GLY A 1065 21.53 4.37 -11.32
CA GLY A 1065 21.10 4.73 -9.98
C GLY A 1065 21.00 3.55 -9.02
N PHE A 1066 20.86 3.91 -7.75
CA PHE A 1066 20.46 2.99 -6.69
C PHE A 1066 19.27 3.59 -5.95
N GLY A 1067 18.40 2.74 -5.43
CA GLY A 1067 17.21 3.17 -4.72
C GLY A 1067 16.85 2.28 -3.54
N PHE A 1068 15.97 2.81 -2.71
CA PHE A 1068 15.30 2.11 -1.64
C PHE A 1068 13.82 2.02 -1.95
N GLU A 1069 13.28 0.82 -1.99
CA GLU A 1069 11.84 0.58 -2.12
C GLU A 1069 11.30 -0.04 -0.82
N ASN A 1070 9.98 -0.18 -0.75
CA ASN A 1070 9.28 -0.68 0.42
C ASN A 1070 9.35 0.27 1.64
N ILE A 1071 9.34 1.58 1.36
CA ILE A 1071 9.34 2.64 2.36
C ILE A 1071 7.90 2.95 2.77
N GLY A 1072 7.66 2.98 4.08
CA GLY A 1072 6.36 3.31 4.66
C GLY A 1072 6.20 2.76 6.07
N TYR A 1073 4.96 2.62 6.51
CA TYR A 1073 4.60 2.23 7.87
C TYR A 1073 3.85 0.90 7.90
N GLY A 1074 4.23 0.00 8.80
CA GLY A 1074 3.58 -1.31 8.93
C GLY A 1074 3.63 -2.11 7.63
N ASN A 1075 2.47 -2.46 7.06
CA ASN A 1075 2.30 -3.11 5.77
C ASN A 1075 2.06 -2.13 4.60
N ILE A 1076 1.71 -0.86 4.88
CA ILE A 1076 1.50 0.18 3.86
C ILE A 1076 2.86 0.80 3.52
N ARG A 1077 3.48 0.28 2.45
CA ARG A 1077 4.84 0.65 2.03
C ARG A 1077 4.94 1.01 0.54
N PRO A 1078 4.16 1.99 0.07
CA PRO A 1078 4.06 2.28 -1.35
C PRO A 1078 5.26 3.05 -1.90
N PHE A 1079 6.08 3.65 -1.05
CA PHE A 1079 7.10 4.58 -1.51
C PHE A 1079 8.41 3.87 -1.89
N ARG A 1080 9.01 4.39 -2.96
CA ARG A 1080 10.36 4.12 -3.42
C ARG A 1080 11.08 5.44 -3.61
N VAL A 1081 12.38 5.49 -3.33
CA VAL A 1081 13.23 6.65 -3.57
C VAL A 1081 14.47 6.20 -4.33
N ASP A 1082 14.68 6.80 -5.51
CA ASP A 1082 15.82 6.51 -6.38
C ASP A 1082 16.76 7.71 -6.45
N PHE A 1083 18.05 7.42 -6.36
CA PHE A 1083 19.16 8.35 -6.56
C PHE A 1083 19.75 8.06 -7.93
N ILE A 1084 19.59 8.99 -8.87
CA ILE A 1084 19.88 8.77 -10.29
C ILE A 1084 20.93 9.77 -10.75
N TRP A 1085 21.93 9.28 -11.47
CA TRP A 1085 22.93 10.04 -12.20
C TRP A 1085 22.76 9.81 -13.70
N ARG A 1086 23.26 10.74 -14.50
CA ARG A 1086 23.28 10.63 -15.96
C ARG A 1086 24.65 10.90 -16.54
N SER A 1087 24.86 10.44 -17.77
CA SER A 1087 25.97 10.87 -18.60
C SER A 1087 25.85 12.35 -18.99
N ASP A 1088 26.99 12.92 -19.40
CA ASP A 1088 27.04 14.28 -19.91
C ASP A 1088 26.40 14.36 -21.30
N PHE A 1089 25.61 15.40 -21.52
CA PHE A 1089 25.09 15.81 -22.82
C PHE A 1089 24.84 17.33 -22.79
N GLN A 1090 24.75 17.95 -23.96
CA GLN A 1090 24.50 19.38 -24.08
C GLN A 1090 22.99 19.64 -24.07
N ASN A 1091 22.52 20.50 -23.16
CA ASN A 1091 21.11 20.85 -23.10
C ASN A 1091 20.81 21.88 -24.20
N PHE A 1092 19.80 21.62 -25.02
CA PHE A 1092 19.43 22.49 -26.13
C PHE A 1092 18.01 23.05 -25.97
N ASN A 1093 17.09 22.25 -25.43
CA ASN A 1093 15.66 22.57 -25.38
C ASN A 1093 15.18 22.70 -23.94
N GLY A 1094 15.32 23.91 -23.37
CA GLY A 1094 14.85 24.21 -22.02
C GLY A 1094 15.97 24.48 -21.00
N PRO A 1095 15.64 24.46 -19.70
CA PRO A 1095 16.60 24.73 -18.64
C PRO A 1095 17.67 23.63 -18.54
N VAL A 1096 18.78 23.93 -17.86
CA VAL A 1096 19.87 22.97 -17.68
C VAL A 1096 19.39 21.78 -16.85
N ASN A 1097 19.46 20.57 -17.41
CA ASN A 1097 19.11 19.36 -16.68
C ASN A 1097 20.13 19.06 -15.57
N PRO A 1098 19.69 18.61 -14.39
CA PRO A 1098 20.60 18.27 -13.32
C PRO A 1098 21.40 17.00 -13.67
N LYS A 1099 22.68 16.94 -13.29
CA LYS A 1099 23.52 15.72 -13.43
C LYS A 1099 23.11 14.60 -12.45
N PHE A 1100 22.39 14.96 -11.39
CA PHE A 1100 21.91 14.08 -10.34
C PHE A 1100 20.50 14.48 -9.93
N GLY A 1101 19.63 13.48 -9.70
CA GLY A 1101 18.28 13.74 -9.22
C GLY A 1101 17.78 12.65 -8.27
N ILE A 1102 16.89 13.05 -7.37
CA ILE A 1102 16.12 12.16 -6.51
C ILE A 1102 14.72 12.02 -7.13
N ARG A 1103 14.21 10.79 -7.22
CA ARG A 1103 12.87 10.49 -7.75
C ARG A 1103 12.10 9.60 -6.80
N ILE A 1104 10.78 9.78 -6.78
CA ILE A 1104 9.88 9.03 -5.91
C ILE A 1104 9.08 8.03 -6.76
N GLY A 1105 9.09 6.76 -6.43
CA GLY A 1105 8.19 5.77 -7.00
C GLY A 1105 6.99 5.51 -6.08
N LEU A 1106 5.82 5.26 -6.67
CA LEU A 1106 4.67 4.70 -5.98
C LEU A 1106 4.44 3.28 -6.50
N LYS A 1107 4.48 2.29 -5.60
CA LYS A 1107 4.22 0.88 -5.88
C LYS A 1107 3.24 0.35 -4.86
N THR A 1108 1.96 0.29 -5.22
CA THR A 1108 0.86 -0.09 -4.31
C THR A 1108 0.66 -1.61 -4.19
N THR A 1109 1.49 -2.41 -4.85
CA THR A 1109 1.40 -3.88 -4.87
C THR A 1109 2.29 -4.54 -3.78
N PHE A 1110 2.22 -5.87 -3.68
CA PHE A 1110 2.96 -6.72 -2.71
C PHE A 1110 4.51 -6.64 -2.77
#